data_AF-A0A7J0CJM6-F1
#
_entry.id   AF-A0A7J0CJM6-F1
#
_cell.length_a   1.000
_cell.length_b   1.000
_cell.length_c   1.000
_cell.angle_alpha   90.00
_cell.angle_beta   90.00
_cell.angle_gamma   90.00
#
_symmetry.space_group_name_H-M   'P 1'
#
loop_
_entity.id
_entity.type
_entity.pdbx_description
1 polymer ?
#
loop_
_entity_poly.entity_id
_entity_poly.type
_entity_poly.pdbx_seq_one_letter_code
_entity_poly.pdbx_strand_id
1 'polypeptide(L)'
;MTELGIRQVDGELVEAAEAFGTTSRNTLLRVQLPLALPTIMAGINQVIMLGLSMVVIAGMVGGGGLGGSVYRAIGNIDVGLGFEAGISIVILAMYLDRMTGALGREVSPLARRAAAKVQASAEGWKIWTYRPQPVVAVAGIVALALVAGGMGIFGGSAKDTASGADAQVGDGKKVSIGYIPWDEGIASTFLWKEMLEQRGYEVDVKQYEAGSLYTGMANGQIDFQTDSWLPTTHASYWEKYQDRLEDLGAWYEPTSLELAVPAYMKDVQSMDDLKGRASEFKGRIVGIEPSAGEMGLLKDKLLPGYGLDKEYKLIDGSTPSMLAELKRAYAKKEPIVVPLWSPHWAYNEYDLTKLKDPKKLWGEGDGVHTLARKGFSAENPVVAKWLQDFKMSEKQLTSLEAEIQKAGSGKEQEAVRTWLKANPGVAEKWSPAPKGAEAAPGGKDERDRALEVAWFPWEEDIAATYLWKAVLEERGYKINLKQFEVGPMYAAMSRGQIDVQFDGWLPYTQKNYWDKYGDKLTDIGSWYGPTSIEVAVPDYVKDVKTLDDLKGKGSDFKGRIVGIEPGTATMENLKKNVLPQYGLDKEYKVLDSSTPGMLAELKRAYAKKEPVAVLLWTPHWAYNEYGMTKLKDPKKAFGDGDRLHTIASKAFPEQYPQLTKWFKDFELTEKQLGGLENEIQKHGAGHEEEAVKAWMDENPGIADTLAPQ
;
A
#
# COMPACT_ATOMS: atom_id res chain seq x y z
N MET A 1 30.44 0.14 24.42
CA MET A 1 29.71 0.22 25.70
C MET A 1 29.66 -1.12 26.43
N THR A 2 29.35 -2.24 25.77
CA THR A 2 29.34 -3.57 26.44
C THR A 2 30.68 -3.98 27.00
N GLU A 3 31.74 -3.87 26.19
CA GLU A 3 33.11 -4.18 26.62
C GLU A 3 33.58 -3.25 27.76
N LEU A 4 33.33 -1.94 27.61
CA LEU A 4 33.62 -0.93 28.62
C LEU A 4 32.90 -1.22 29.95
N GLY A 5 31.62 -1.59 29.91
CA GLY A 5 30.83 -1.90 31.10
C GLY A 5 31.39 -3.08 31.89
N ILE A 6 31.89 -4.11 31.20
CA ILE A 6 32.48 -5.30 31.83
C ILE A 6 33.83 -4.96 32.49
N ARG A 7 34.66 -4.10 31.87
CA ARG A 7 35.95 -3.68 32.45
C ARG A 7 35.84 -2.74 33.64
N GLN A 8 34.74 -1.99 33.73
CA GLN A 8 34.50 -1.03 34.81
C GLN A 8 33.90 -1.67 36.07
N VAL A 9 33.65 -2.98 36.05
CA VAL A 9 33.23 -3.73 37.24
C VAL A 9 34.38 -3.77 38.24
N ASP A 10 34.08 -3.52 39.51
CA ASP A 10 35.05 -3.51 40.60
C ASP A 10 35.84 -4.83 40.67
N GLY A 11 37.17 -4.72 40.59
CA GLY A 11 38.08 -5.86 40.60
C GLY A 11 37.99 -6.68 41.89
N GLU A 12 37.73 -6.03 43.03
CA GLU A 12 37.62 -6.70 44.32
C GLU A 12 36.43 -7.69 44.35
N LEU A 13 35.33 -7.37 43.64
CA LEU A 13 34.17 -8.26 43.53
C LEU A 13 34.43 -9.46 42.61
N VAL A 14 35.31 -9.28 41.61
CA VAL A 14 35.72 -10.35 40.70
C VAL A 14 36.69 -11.30 41.42
N GLU A 15 37.67 -10.75 42.13
CA GLU A 15 38.62 -11.51 42.96
C GLU A 15 37.91 -12.26 44.09
N ALA A 16 36.91 -11.65 44.73
CA ALA A 16 36.08 -12.34 45.72
C ALA A 16 35.34 -13.54 45.12
N ALA A 17 34.74 -13.39 43.93
CA ALA A 17 34.05 -14.48 43.26
C ALA A 17 35.00 -15.63 42.90
N GLU A 18 36.19 -15.32 42.40
CA GLU A 18 37.25 -16.30 42.12
C GLU A 18 37.71 -17.02 43.40
N ALA A 19 37.86 -16.30 44.52
CA ALA A 19 38.20 -16.89 45.82
C ALA A 19 37.13 -17.86 46.34
N PHE A 20 35.85 -17.68 45.97
CA PHE A 20 34.77 -18.63 46.24
C PHE A 20 34.68 -19.78 45.23
N GLY A 21 35.66 -19.92 44.32
CA GLY A 21 35.76 -21.03 43.38
C GLY A 21 34.85 -20.92 42.16
N THR A 22 34.36 -19.72 41.81
CA THR A 22 33.53 -19.57 40.61
C THR A 22 34.38 -19.60 39.33
N THR A 23 33.98 -20.43 38.37
CA THR A 23 34.57 -20.44 37.01
C THR A 23 34.37 -19.11 36.30
N SER A 24 35.27 -18.69 35.40
CA SER A 24 35.20 -17.43 34.65
C SER A 24 33.86 -17.19 33.94
N ARG A 25 33.21 -18.24 33.42
CA ARG A 25 31.87 -18.15 32.81
C ARG A 25 30.80 -17.75 33.84
N ASN A 26 30.87 -18.29 35.05
CA ASN A 26 29.96 -17.94 36.14
C ASN A 26 30.28 -16.57 36.72
N THR A 27 31.56 -16.17 36.79
CA THR A 27 31.97 -14.81 37.17
C THR A 27 31.41 -13.78 36.17
N LEU A 28 31.54 -14.06 34.87
CA LEU A 28 30.99 -13.20 33.82
C LEU A 28 29.46 -13.10 33.92
N LEU A 29 28.75 -14.23 34.00
CA LEU A 29 27.28 -14.26 33.98
C LEU A 29 26.64 -13.76 35.28
N ARG A 30 27.25 -14.02 36.44
CA ARG A 30 26.63 -13.76 37.75
C ARG A 30 27.18 -12.53 38.46
N VAL A 31 28.36 -12.04 38.08
CA VAL A 31 29.01 -10.89 38.74
C VAL A 31 29.19 -9.75 37.75
N GLN A 32 29.93 -9.96 36.66
CA GLN A 32 30.28 -8.86 35.75
C GLN A 32 29.08 -8.37 34.94
N LEU A 33 28.29 -9.25 34.31
CA LEU A 33 27.14 -8.85 33.48
C LEU A 33 26.06 -8.09 34.26
N PRO A 34 25.63 -8.54 35.47
CA PRO A 34 24.65 -7.79 36.27
C PRO A 34 25.15 -6.40 36.69
N LEU A 35 26.44 -6.26 37.00
CA LEU A 35 27.05 -4.99 37.40
C LEU A 35 27.29 -4.05 36.21
N ALA A 36 27.66 -4.61 35.05
CA ALA A 36 27.86 -3.88 33.80
C ALA A 36 26.54 -3.50 33.09
N LEU A 37 25.41 -4.11 33.48
CA LEU A 37 24.15 -3.99 32.76
C LEU A 37 23.68 -2.54 32.54
N PRO A 38 23.80 -1.60 33.51
CA PRO A 38 23.41 -0.21 33.26
C PRO A 38 24.18 0.43 32.08
N THR A 39 25.48 0.17 31.98
CA THR A 39 26.35 0.67 30.91
C THR A 39 26.05 -0.04 29.58
N ILE A 40 25.74 -1.35 29.62
CA ILE A 40 25.31 -2.12 28.45
C ILE A 40 23.98 -1.58 27.91
N MET A 41 23.00 -1.35 28.78
CA MET A 41 21.67 -0.85 28.42
C MET A 41 21.70 0.59 27.90
N ALA A 42 22.60 1.43 28.43
CA ALA A 42 22.87 2.74 27.85
C ALA A 42 23.42 2.62 26.41
N GLY A 43 24.32 1.67 26.16
CA GLY A 43 24.82 1.37 24.83
C GLY A 43 23.74 0.85 23.87
N ILE A 44 22.89 -0.07 24.33
CA ILE A 44 21.76 -0.60 23.55
C ILE A 44 20.80 0.53 23.18
N ASN A 45 20.45 1.39 24.13
CA ASN A 45 19.59 2.55 23.87
C ASN A 45 20.20 3.44 22.77
N GLN A 46 21.51 3.70 22.85
CA GLN A 46 22.21 4.52 21.87
C GLN A 46 22.22 3.87 20.47
N VAL A 47 22.37 2.54 20.37
CA VAL A 47 22.26 1.81 19.10
C VAL A 47 20.84 1.89 18.54
N ILE A 48 19.81 1.75 19.38
CA ILE A 48 18.41 1.91 18.97
C ILE A 48 18.17 3.32 18.41
N MET A 49 18.64 4.37 19.10
CA MET A 49 18.48 5.75 18.64
C MET A 49 19.19 6.00 17.30
N LEU A 50 20.40 5.46 17.12
CA LEU A 50 21.12 5.54 15.86
C LEU A 50 20.42 4.75 14.75
N GLY A 51 19.88 3.57 15.06
CA GLY A 51 19.10 2.75 14.12
C GLY A 51 17.84 3.45 13.64
N LEU A 52 17.09 4.08 14.55
CA LEU A 52 15.89 4.87 14.21
C LEU A 52 16.23 6.11 13.38
N SER A 53 17.38 6.73 13.61
CA SER A 53 17.88 7.83 12.77
C SER A 53 18.19 7.36 11.34
N MET A 54 18.61 6.10 11.17
CA MET A 54 18.92 5.49 9.87
C MET A 54 17.66 5.04 9.10
N VAL A 55 16.49 5.00 9.72
CA VAL A 55 15.23 4.53 9.08
C VAL A 55 14.90 5.31 7.82
N VAL A 56 15.15 6.63 7.80
CA VAL A 56 14.90 7.46 6.61
C VAL A 56 15.84 7.08 5.47
N ILE A 57 17.11 6.82 5.76
CA ILE A 57 18.11 6.41 4.75
C ILE A 57 17.80 5.01 4.22
N ALA A 58 17.35 4.08 5.08
CA ALA A 58 16.85 2.78 4.64
C ALA A 58 15.63 2.93 3.70
N GLY A 59 14.76 3.91 3.98
CA GLY A 59 13.69 4.36 3.09
C GLY A 59 14.16 4.73 1.68
N MET A 60 15.28 5.46 1.59
CA MET A 60 15.85 5.95 0.32
C MET A 60 16.44 4.84 -0.55
N VAL A 61 16.83 3.70 0.04
CA VAL A 61 17.36 2.53 -0.68
C VAL A 61 16.30 1.45 -0.94
N GLY A 62 15.01 1.79 -0.79
CA GLY A 62 13.87 0.90 -1.09
C GLY A 62 13.41 0.04 0.08
N GLY A 63 13.92 0.26 1.30
CA GLY A 63 13.35 -0.31 2.51
C GLY A 63 12.02 0.38 2.81
N GLY A 64 10.90 -0.33 2.71
CA GLY A 64 9.56 0.24 2.94
C GLY A 64 9.34 0.81 4.36
N GLY A 65 8.07 1.10 4.70
CA GLY A 65 7.69 1.58 6.02
C GLY A 65 7.86 3.09 6.23
N LEU A 66 7.95 3.52 7.49
CA LEU A 66 7.91 4.95 7.87
C LEU A 66 9.03 5.78 7.24
N GLY A 67 10.22 5.20 7.03
CA GLY A 67 11.34 5.86 6.35
C GLY A 67 11.03 6.24 4.91
N GLY A 68 10.41 5.34 4.16
CA GLY A 68 9.95 5.60 2.80
C GLY A 68 8.79 6.60 2.75
N SER A 69 7.94 6.65 3.77
CA SER A 69 6.88 7.68 3.87
C SER A 69 7.43 9.07 4.17
N VAL A 70 8.42 9.19 5.06
CA VAL A 70 9.14 10.46 5.28
C VAL A 70 9.86 10.90 4.01
N TYR A 71 10.52 9.97 3.32
CA TYR A 71 11.21 10.29 2.07
C TYR A 71 10.24 10.76 0.96
N ARG A 72 9.12 10.04 0.76
CA ARG A 72 8.08 10.45 -0.18
C ARG A 72 7.45 11.79 0.18
N ALA A 73 7.26 12.08 1.46
CA ALA A 73 6.75 13.38 1.90
C ALA A 73 7.72 14.53 1.57
N ILE A 74 9.02 14.30 1.73
CA ILE A 74 10.06 15.26 1.32
C ILE A 74 10.07 15.41 -0.20
N GLY A 75 9.97 14.30 -0.94
CA GLY A 75 9.86 14.28 -2.40
C GLY A 75 8.65 15.07 -2.89
N ASN A 76 7.46 14.83 -2.33
CA ASN A 76 6.21 15.41 -2.85
C ASN A 76 5.83 16.75 -2.21
N ILE A 77 6.68 17.31 -1.34
CA ILE A 77 6.40 18.54 -0.56
C ILE A 77 5.10 18.40 0.27
N ASP A 78 4.80 17.17 0.69
CA ASP A 78 3.66 16.88 1.54
C ASP A 78 4.06 17.04 3.01
N VAL A 79 3.93 18.28 3.48
CA VAL A 79 4.25 18.65 4.87
C VAL A 79 3.37 17.86 5.86
N GLY A 80 2.15 17.49 5.46
CA GLY A 80 1.23 16.71 6.30
C GLY A 80 1.75 15.29 6.52
N LEU A 81 2.03 14.57 5.43
CA LEU A 81 2.58 13.22 5.48
C LEU A 81 3.95 13.19 6.16
N GLY A 82 4.79 14.20 5.89
CA GLY A 82 6.13 14.29 6.48
C GLY A 82 6.08 14.51 8.00
N PHE A 83 5.13 15.33 8.45
CA PHE A 83 4.91 15.57 9.87
C PHE A 83 4.32 14.35 10.58
N GLU A 84 3.33 13.67 9.98
CA GLU A 84 2.72 12.46 10.53
C GLU A 84 3.72 11.30 10.65
N ALA A 85 4.48 11.05 9.58
CA ALA A 85 5.49 10.01 9.56
C ALA A 85 6.65 10.35 10.52
N GLY A 86 7.06 11.62 10.61
CA GLY A 86 8.05 12.10 11.57
C GLY A 86 7.61 11.91 13.02
N ILE A 87 6.38 12.28 13.38
CA ILE A 87 5.82 12.06 14.73
C ILE A 87 5.76 10.57 15.04
N SER A 88 5.38 9.74 14.08
CA SER A 88 5.30 8.29 14.27
C SER A 88 6.65 7.68 14.63
N ILE A 89 7.73 8.12 13.97
CA ILE A 89 9.11 7.70 14.31
C ILE A 89 9.51 8.19 15.71
N VAL A 90 9.17 9.43 16.07
CA VAL A 90 9.49 9.99 17.39
C VAL A 90 8.76 9.26 18.51
N ILE A 91 7.47 8.93 18.32
CA ILE A 91 6.68 8.17 19.30
C ILE A 91 7.31 6.79 19.52
N LEU A 92 7.71 6.12 18.43
CA LEU A 92 8.38 4.82 18.50
C LEU A 92 9.73 4.93 19.23
N ALA A 93 10.51 5.98 18.94
CA ALA A 93 11.76 6.26 19.64
C ALA A 93 11.55 6.47 21.15
N MET A 94 10.58 7.30 21.54
CA MET A 94 10.25 7.55 22.94
C MET A 94 9.76 6.29 23.67
N TYR A 95 9.02 5.43 22.97
CA TYR A 95 8.55 4.16 23.52
C TYR A 95 9.72 3.20 23.78
N LEU A 96 10.61 3.03 22.79
CA LEU A 96 11.78 2.17 22.91
C LEU A 96 12.80 2.71 23.94
N ASP A 97 12.98 4.03 24.03
CA ASP A 97 13.80 4.67 25.07
C ASP A 97 13.29 4.33 26.47
N ARG A 98 11.98 4.52 26.70
CA ARG A 98 11.35 4.29 27.99
C ARG A 98 11.43 2.83 28.42
N MET A 99 11.28 1.90 27.49
CA MET A 99 11.41 0.47 27.78
C MET A 99 12.85 0.07 28.11
N THR A 100 13.81 0.49 27.30
CA THR A 100 15.23 0.17 27.50
C THR A 100 15.73 0.76 28.83
N GLY A 101 15.28 1.98 29.16
CA GLY A 101 15.55 2.62 30.44
C GLY A 101 14.87 1.95 31.64
N ALA A 102 13.70 1.34 31.47
CA ALA A 102 13.01 0.59 32.52
C ALA A 102 13.75 -0.73 32.85
N LEU A 103 14.12 -1.49 31.82
CA LEU A 103 14.87 -2.74 31.95
C LEU A 103 16.25 -2.53 32.59
N GLY A 104 16.94 -1.42 32.27
CA GLY A 104 18.23 -1.09 32.90
C GLY A 104 18.15 -0.79 34.41
N ARG A 105 16.98 -0.41 34.93
CA ARG A 105 16.77 -0.05 36.35
C ARG A 105 16.34 -1.22 37.23
N GLU A 106 15.66 -2.22 36.68
CA GLU A 106 15.15 -3.36 37.46
C GLU A 106 16.25 -4.36 37.89
N VAL A 107 17.31 -4.49 37.09
CA VAL A 107 18.26 -5.60 37.25
C VAL A 107 19.50 -5.22 38.10
N SER A 108 19.72 -3.92 38.38
CA SER A 108 20.87 -3.45 39.19
C SER A 108 20.50 -3.20 40.68
N PRO A 109 21.12 -3.90 41.65
CA PRO A 109 20.95 -3.63 43.08
C PRO A 109 21.44 -2.24 43.52
N LEU A 110 22.47 -1.70 42.85
CA LEU A 110 23.02 -0.38 43.13
C LEU A 110 22.13 0.74 42.58
N ALA A 111 21.51 0.52 41.41
CA ALA A 111 20.52 1.44 40.85
C ALA A 111 19.26 1.57 41.73
N ARG A 112 18.84 0.47 42.38
CA ARG A 112 17.75 0.49 43.39
C ARG A 112 18.07 1.38 44.58
N ARG A 113 19.31 1.33 45.11
CA ARG A 113 19.75 2.20 46.21
C ARG A 113 19.87 3.67 45.80
N ALA A 114 20.38 3.95 44.60
CA ALA A 114 20.46 5.31 44.07
C ALA A 114 19.07 5.91 43.79
N ALA A 115 18.16 5.12 43.20
CA ALA A 115 16.78 5.51 42.96
C ALA A 115 16.02 5.81 44.26
N ALA A 116 16.19 4.97 45.30
CA ALA A 116 15.59 5.20 46.62
C ALA A 116 16.07 6.51 47.28
N LYS A 117 17.34 6.90 47.05
CA LYS A 117 17.92 8.13 47.58
C LYS A 117 17.38 9.39 46.88
N VAL A 118 17.18 9.32 45.56
CA VAL A 118 16.57 10.40 44.77
C VAL A 118 15.07 10.55 45.08
N GLN A 119 14.39 9.44 45.39
CA GLN A 119 12.98 9.42 45.76
C GLN A 119 12.72 10.01 47.15
N ALA A 120 13.69 9.93 48.06
CA ALA A 120 13.65 10.58 49.37
C ALA A 120 13.87 12.10 49.30
N SER A 121 14.44 12.63 48.21
CA SER A 121 14.71 14.06 48.03
C SER A 121 13.65 14.83 47.23
N ALA A 122 12.64 14.15 46.68
CA ALA A 122 11.64 14.74 45.79
C ALA A 122 10.25 14.77 46.45
N GLU A 123 10.10 15.52 47.54
CA GLU A 123 8.79 15.92 48.04
C GLU A 123 8.30 17.15 47.26
N GLY A 124 7.36 16.95 46.33
CA GLY A 124 6.57 18.06 45.78
C GLY A 124 6.28 18.04 44.27
N TRP A 125 5.51 17.05 43.78
CA TRP A 125 4.42 17.18 42.80
C TRP A 125 4.04 15.80 42.25
N LYS A 126 2.83 15.31 42.56
CA LYS A 126 2.39 13.92 42.32
C LYS A 126 1.73 13.64 40.96
N ILE A 127 1.61 14.63 40.06
CA ILE A 127 0.81 14.47 38.82
C ILE A 127 1.65 14.13 37.58
N TRP A 128 2.97 14.36 37.58
CA TRP A 128 3.84 14.11 36.42
C TRP A 128 4.80 12.92 36.56
N THR A 129 4.53 12.03 37.52
CA THR A 129 5.39 10.87 37.85
C THR A 129 4.70 9.52 37.71
N TYR A 130 3.56 9.45 37.02
CA TYR A 130 2.90 8.16 36.74
C TYR A 130 3.79 7.31 35.84
N ARG A 131 4.47 6.32 36.44
CA ARG A 131 5.31 5.33 35.78
C ARG A 131 4.56 4.01 35.80
N PRO A 132 4.05 3.51 34.66
CA PRO A 132 3.43 2.19 34.64
C PRO A 132 4.45 1.15 35.09
N GLN A 133 4.03 0.21 35.94
CA GLN A 133 4.92 -0.84 36.42
C GLN A 133 5.52 -1.60 35.24
N PRO A 134 6.77 -2.06 35.33
CA PRO A 134 7.49 -2.78 34.26
C PRO A 134 6.72 -3.99 33.71
N VAL A 135 5.82 -4.58 34.50
CA VAL A 135 4.86 -5.60 34.05
C VAL A 135 3.97 -5.12 32.90
N VAL A 136 3.53 -3.85 32.92
CA VAL A 136 2.70 -3.23 31.87
C VAL A 136 3.54 -2.91 30.62
N ALA A 137 4.82 -2.57 30.78
CA ALA A 137 5.73 -2.34 29.67
C ALA A 137 6.15 -3.66 28.98
N VAL A 138 6.42 -4.70 29.76
CA VAL A 138 6.71 -6.06 29.26
C VAL A 138 5.46 -6.71 28.66
N ALA A 139 4.26 -6.48 29.22
CA ALA A 139 3.01 -6.87 28.58
C ALA A 139 2.79 -6.14 27.26
N GLY A 140 3.23 -4.88 27.15
CA GLY A 140 3.27 -4.13 25.89
C GLY A 140 4.23 -4.74 24.86
N ILE A 141 5.41 -5.22 25.28
CA ILE A 141 6.37 -5.95 24.42
C ILE A 141 5.81 -7.29 23.99
N VAL A 142 5.25 -8.07 24.91
CA VAL A 142 4.68 -9.38 24.58
C VAL A 142 3.44 -9.20 23.71
N ALA A 143 2.61 -8.18 23.93
CA ALA A 143 1.51 -7.84 23.04
C ALA A 143 2.02 -7.34 21.68
N LEU A 144 3.02 -6.47 21.60
CA LEU A 144 3.56 -5.96 20.33
C LEU A 144 4.41 -7.01 19.59
N ALA A 145 5.08 -7.93 20.29
CA ALA A 145 5.85 -9.02 19.72
C ALA A 145 5.00 -10.25 19.42
N LEU A 146 3.85 -10.45 20.08
CA LEU A 146 2.82 -11.40 19.67
C LEU A 146 1.93 -10.83 18.57
N VAL A 147 1.78 -9.51 18.47
CA VAL A 147 1.14 -8.85 17.34
C VAL A 147 2.11 -8.85 16.15
N ALA A 148 3.38 -8.47 16.31
CA ALA A 148 4.37 -8.51 15.23
C ALA A 148 4.85 -9.94 14.87
N GLY A 149 5.01 -10.82 15.85
CA GLY A 149 5.37 -12.23 15.66
C GLY A 149 4.17 -13.11 15.30
N GLY A 150 2.96 -12.76 15.76
CA GLY A 150 1.72 -13.42 15.33
C GLY A 150 1.32 -13.03 13.90
N MET A 151 1.54 -11.77 13.50
CA MET A 151 1.36 -11.35 12.09
C MET A 151 2.48 -11.90 11.18
N GLY A 152 3.67 -12.18 11.69
CA GLY A 152 4.78 -12.74 10.91
C GLY A 152 4.83 -14.27 10.82
N ILE A 153 4.21 -15.00 11.75
CA ILE A 153 4.23 -16.47 11.79
C ILE A 153 2.87 -17.10 11.44
N PHE A 154 1.76 -16.37 11.55
CA PHE A 154 0.44 -16.80 11.06
C PHE A 154 -0.04 -16.03 9.82
N GLY A 155 0.73 -15.05 9.34
CA GLY A 155 0.52 -14.43 8.03
C GLY A 155 1.20 -15.21 6.92
N GLY A 156 0.87 -16.49 6.79
CA GLY A 156 1.13 -17.20 5.54
C GLY A 156 0.25 -16.56 4.48
N SER A 157 0.82 -15.73 3.60
CA SER A 157 0.10 -15.25 2.42
C SER A 157 -0.19 -16.44 1.49
N ALA A 158 -1.31 -17.12 1.72
CA ALA A 158 -2.06 -17.80 0.68
C ALA A 158 -2.50 -16.67 -0.29
N LYS A 159 -1.80 -16.48 -1.41
CA LYS A 159 -2.02 -17.14 -2.71
C LYS A 159 -3.45 -16.96 -3.23
N ASP A 160 -3.77 -15.73 -3.59
CA ASP A 160 -4.83 -15.42 -4.54
C ASP A 160 -4.20 -15.25 -5.92
N THR A 161 -4.18 -16.33 -6.69
CA THR A 161 -3.91 -16.31 -8.12
C THR A 161 -5.11 -15.72 -8.84
N ALA A 162 -4.98 -14.49 -9.33
CA ALA A 162 -5.91 -13.85 -10.23
C ALA A 162 -5.85 -14.47 -11.64
N SER A 163 -6.36 -15.69 -11.80
CA SER A 163 -6.65 -16.26 -13.11
C SER A 163 -7.77 -15.45 -13.77
N GLY A 164 -7.66 -15.20 -15.07
CA GLY A 164 -8.48 -14.28 -15.86
C GLY A 164 -8.48 -14.71 -17.33
N ALA A 165 -9.19 -15.76 -17.71
CA ALA A 165 -8.98 -16.43 -19.01
C ALA A 165 -9.53 -15.68 -20.24
N ASP A 166 -8.92 -14.54 -20.57
CA ASP A 166 -8.49 -14.26 -21.95
C ASP A 166 -7.04 -14.70 -22.02
N ALA A 167 -6.63 -15.57 -22.96
CA ALA A 167 -5.29 -16.16 -23.09
C ALA A 167 -4.17 -15.34 -22.41
N GLN A 168 -3.97 -15.55 -21.10
CA GLN A 168 -3.15 -14.66 -20.30
C GLN A 168 -1.69 -14.96 -20.62
N VAL A 169 -0.98 -13.95 -21.10
CA VAL A 169 0.46 -14.07 -21.35
C VAL A 169 1.22 -14.21 -20.04
N GLY A 170 0.71 -13.56 -18.98
CA GLY A 170 1.34 -13.48 -17.66
C GLY A 170 1.13 -14.70 -16.77
N ASP A 171 -0.07 -15.30 -16.75
CA ASP A 171 -0.40 -16.47 -15.90
C ASP A 171 0.02 -16.29 -14.42
N GLY A 172 -0.20 -15.10 -13.86
CA GLY A 172 0.18 -14.74 -12.49
C GLY A 172 1.69 -14.58 -12.26
N LYS A 173 2.52 -14.58 -13.30
CA LYS A 173 3.96 -14.36 -13.16
C LYS A 173 4.25 -12.99 -12.56
N LYS A 174 5.12 -13.00 -11.55
CA LYS A 174 5.60 -11.78 -10.89
C LYS A 174 6.63 -11.07 -11.76
N VAL A 175 6.49 -9.76 -11.86
CA VAL A 175 7.42 -8.86 -12.54
C VAL A 175 7.68 -7.66 -11.64
N SER A 176 8.95 -7.40 -11.31
CA SER A 176 9.35 -6.25 -10.50
C SER A 176 9.89 -5.11 -11.36
N ILE A 177 9.29 -3.95 -11.27
CA ILE A 177 9.71 -2.74 -11.99
C ILE A 177 10.23 -1.71 -10.99
N GLY A 178 11.46 -1.26 -11.19
CA GLY A 178 12.02 -0.16 -10.42
C GLY A 178 11.92 1.15 -11.21
N TYR A 179 11.72 2.27 -10.53
CA TYR A 179 11.64 3.58 -11.19
C TYR A 179 12.31 4.69 -10.38
N ILE A 180 12.84 5.68 -11.09
CA ILE A 180 13.29 6.95 -10.54
C ILE A 180 12.09 7.90 -10.55
N PRO A 181 11.82 8.69 -9.49
CA PRO A 181 10.62 9.53 -9.40
C PRO A 181 10.69 10.78 -10.28
N TRP A 182 11.21 10.65 -11.51
CA TRP A 182 11.10 11.64 -12.57
C TRP A 182 9.79 11.41 -13.34
N ASP A 183 9.27 12.47 -13.94
CA ASP A 183 7.93 12.47 -14.54
C ASP A 183 7.75 11.39 -15.61
N GLU A 184 8.73 11.25 -16.50
CA GLU A 184 8.78 10.23 -17.54
C GLU A 184 8.97 8.82 -16.99
N GLY A 185 9.76 8.67 -15.92
CA GLY A 185 9.98 7.41 -15.22
C GLY A 185 8.71 6.91 -14.54
N ILE A 186 7.97 7.80 -13.88
CA ILE A 186 6.65 7.51 -13.30
C ILE A 186 5.65 7.15 -14.42
N ALA A 187 5.56 7.99 -15.45
CA ALA A 187 4.62 7.79 -16.55
C ALA A 187 4.82 6.45 -17.24
N SER A 188 6.05 6.14 -17.65
CA SER A 188 6.37 4.88 -18.33
C SER A 188 6.19 3.66 -17.41
N THR A 189 6.59 3.74 -16.14
CA THR A 189 6.48 2.62 -15.19
C THR A 189 5.03 2.26 -14.89
N PHE A 190 4.19 3.23 -14.55
CA PHE A 190 2.79 2.95 -14.22
C PHE A 190 1.97 2.58 -15.46
N LEU A 191 2.34 3.08 -16.64
CA LEU A 191 1.81 2.61 -17.93
C LEU A 191 2.12 1.12 -18.15
N TRP A 192 3.39 0.71 -17.98
CA TRP A 192 3.78 -0.69 -18.10
C TRP A 192 3.13 -1.59 -17.05
N LYS A 193 3.01 -1.11 -15.81
CA LYS A 193 2.28 -1.81 -14.77
C LYS A 193 0.84 -2.09 -15.20
N GLU A 194 0.11 -1.07 -15.65
CA GLU A 194 -1.28 -1.24 -16.10
C GLU A 194 -1.38 -2.21 -17.30
N MET A 195 -0.50 -2.09 -18.29
CA MET A 195 -0.51 -2.96 -19.47
C MET A 195 -0.18 -4.41 -19.12
N LEU A 196 0.79 -4.66 -18.23
CA LEU A 196 1.16 -6.00 -17.80
C LEU A 196 0.09 -6.64 -16.90
N GLU A 197 -0.51 -5.88 -15.98
CA GLU A 197 -1.64 -6.34 -15.16
C GLU A 197 -2.84 -6.72 -16.05
N GLN A 198 -3.13 -5.93 -17.10
CA GLN A 198 -4.14 -6.27 -18.12
C GLN A 198 -3.82 -7.56 -18.92
N ARG A 199 -2.57 -8.05 -18.86
CA ARG A 199 -2.11 -9.30 -19.50
C ARG A 199 -1.90 -10.45 -18.52
N GLY A 200 -2.33 -10.27 -17.26
CA GLY A 200 -2.31 -11.31 -16.23
C GLY A 200 -0.98 -11.47 -15.51
N TYR A 201 -0.11 -10.45 -15.51
CA TYR A 201 1.09 -10.42 -14.67
C TYR A 201 0.79 -9.80 -13.30
N GLU A 202 1.50 -10.26 -12.26
CA GLU A 202 1.54 -9.58 -10.96
C GLU A 202 2.71 -8.59 -10.94
N VAL A 203 2.44 -7.29 -10.87
CA VAL A 203 3.49 -6.27 -11.01
C VAL A 203 3.78 -5.56 -9.68
N ASP A 204 5.02 -5.68 -9.21
CA ASP A 204 5.54 -4.94 -8.07
C ASP A 204 6.34 -3.72 -8.55
N VAL A 205 5.87 -2.51 -8.23
CA VAL A 205 6.56 -1.25 -8.58
C VAL A 205 7.22 -0.65 -7.35
N LYS A 206 8.50 -0.27 -7.46
CA LYS A 206 9.26 0.35 -6.37
C LYS A 206 10.07 1.55 -6.82
N GLN A 207 10.01 2.61 -6.03
CA GLN A 207 10.79 3.82 -6.22
C GLN A 207 12.22 3.63 -5.71
N TYR A 208 13.20 4.11 -6.49
CA TYR A 208 14.63 4.09 -6.13
C TYR A 208 15.34 5.36 -6.61
N GLU A 209 16.50 5.64 -6.03
CA GLU A 209 17.52 6.51 -6.62
C GLU A 209 18.24 5.79 -7.78
N ALA A 210 18.76 6.54 -8.76
CA ALA A 210 19.39 5.98 -9.96
C ALA A 210 20.46 4.93 -9.62
N GLY A 211 21.43 5.27 -8.76
CA GLY A 211 22.51 4.35 -8.39
C GLY A 211 22.03 3.07 -7.68
N SER A 212 20.99 3.18 -6.85
CA SER A 212 20.38 2.03 -6.15
C SER A 212 19.59 1.15 -7.11
N LEU A 213 18.89 1.75 -8.08
CA LEU A 213 18.12 1.04 -9.10
C LEU A 213 19.03 0.17 -9.98
N TYR A 214 20.12 0.74 -10.50
CA TYR A 214 21.13 0.00 -11.25
C TYR A 214 21.74 -1.15 -10.44
N THR A 215 22.01 -0.91 -9.15
CA THR A 215 22.55 -1.93 -8.25
C THR A 215 21.53 -3.05 -7.99
N GLY A 216 20.26 -2.71 -7.78
CA GLY A 216 19.17 -3.67 -7.58
C GLY A 216 18.93 -4.56 -8.79
N MET A 217 18.91 -3.99 -10.00
CA MET A 217 18.84 -4.77 -11.24
C MET A 217 20.05 -5.67 -11.43
N ALA A 218 21.26 -5.15 -11.22
CA ALA A 218 22.50 -5.91 -11.39
C ALA A 218 22.65 -7.06 -10.37
N ASN A 219 21.90 -7.01 -9.27
CA ASN A 219 21.81 -8.07 -8.26
C ASN A 219 20.58 -8.98 -8.45
N GLY A 220 19.77 -8.74 -9.48
CA GLY A 220 18.58 -9.54 -9.80
C GLY A 220 17.37 -9.29 -8.89
N GLN A 221 17.36 -8.20 -8.11
CA GLN A 221 16.25 -7.85 -7.21
C GLN A 221 15.10 -7.13 -7.91
N ILE A 222 15.39 -6.56 -9.09
CA ILE A 222 14.47 -5.78 -9.92
C ILE A 222 14.59 -6.35 -11.34
N ASP A 223 13.47 -6.61 -11.99
CA ASP A 223 13.48 -7.23 -13.32
C ASP A 223 13.87 -6.23 -14.40
N PHE A 224 13.23 -5.06 -14.43
CA PHE A 224 13.57 -3.99 -15.37
C PHE A 224 13.20 -2.58 -14.88
N GLN A 225 13.69 -1.58 -15.60
CA GLN A 225 13.30 -0.18 -15.48
C GLN A 225 13.29 0.48 -16.86
N THR A 226 12.49 1.53 -17.03
CA THR A 226 12.25 2.18 -18.33
C THR A 226 12.92 3.54 -18.46
N ASP A 227 13.73 3.99 -17.50
CA ASP A 227 14.19 5.38 -17.45
C ASP A 227 15.73 5.51 -17.46
N SER A 228 16.36 4.80 -18.39
CA SER A 228 17.82 4.83 -18.55
C SER A 228 18.27 5.73 -19.68
N TRP A 229 18.78 6.91 -19.34
CA TRP A 229 19.33 7.88 -20.29
C TRP A 229 20.74 7.49 -20.76
N LEU A 230 20.85 7.01 -22.00
CA LEU A 230 22.09 6.49 -22.61
C LEU A 230 22.33 7.10 -24.00
N PRO A 231 23.60 7.24 -24.44
CA PRO A 231 24.82 6.74 -23.80
C PRO A 231 25.49 7.71 -22.82
N THR A 232 25.03 8.94 -22.67
CA THR A 232 25.80 10.02 -22.03
C THR A 232 25.48 10.20 -20.56
N THR A 233 24.20 10.36 -20.21
CA THR A 233 23.76 10.74 -18.86
C THR A 233 24.11 9.67 -17.85
N HIS A 234 23.74 8.41 -18.12
CA HIS A 234 24.03 7.28 -17.24
C HIS A 234 25.26 6.46 -17.66
N ALA A 235 26.20 7.05 -18.40
CA ALA A 235 27.43 6.38 -18.86
C ALA A 235 28.18 5.69 -17.72
N SER A 236 28.34 6.35 -16.58
CA SER A 236 29.08 5.82 -15.42
C SER A 236 28.41 4.59 -14.79
N TYR A 237 27.07 4.54 -14.78
CA TYR A 237 26.33 3.37 -14.32
C TYR A 237 26.37 2.25 -15.35
N TRP A 238 26.22 2.58 -16.63
CA TRP A 238 26.29 1.63 -17.73
C TRP A 238 27.67 0.95 -17.78
N GLU A 239 28.76 1.72 -17.77
CA GLU A 239 30.14 1.22 -17.74
C GLU A 239 30.36 0.22 -16.60
N LYS A 240 29.77 0.49 -15.43
CA LYS A 240 29.92 -0.35 -14.24
C LYS A 240 29.06 -1.61 -14.25
N TYR A 241 27.87 -1.58 -14.85
CA TYR A 241 26.85 -2.62 -14.68
C TYR A 241 26.43 -3.34 -15.97
N GLN A 242 26.80 -2.86 -17.15
CA GLN A 242 26.38 -3.40 -18.46
C GLN A 242 26.57 -4.92 -18.59
N ASP A 243 27.65 -5.49 -18.05
CA ASP A 243 27.90 -6.93 -18.13
C ASP A 243 26.82 -7.78 -17.41
N ARG A 244 26.14 -7.19 -16.43
CA ARG A 244 25.08 -7.80 -15.61
C ARG A 244 23.67 -7.32 -15.97
N LEU A 245 23.54 -6.52 -17.02
CA LEU A 245 22.27 -5.98 -17.48
C LEU A 245 22.03 -6.37 -18.94
N GLU A 246 20.81 -6.14 -19.39
CA GLU A 246 20.36 -6.24 -20.78
C GLU A 246 19.78 -4.87 -21.16
N ASP A 247 20.23 -4.32 -22.27
CA ASP A 247 19.59 -3.14 -22.87
C ASP A 247 18.55 -3.63 -23.89
N LEU A 248 17.29 -3.31 -23.62
CA LEU A 248 16.16 -3.63 -24.49
C LEU A 248 15.91 -2.53 -25.53
N GLY A 249 16.73 -1.47 -25.55
CA GLY A 249 16.72 -0.40 -26.54
C GLY A 249 16.01 0.87 -26.04
N ALA A 250 16.24 1.94 -26.79
CA ALA A 250 15.60 3.23 -26.57
C ALA A 250 14.11 3.17 -26.94
N TRP A 251 13.22 3.63 -26.08
CA TRP A 251 11.79 3.80 -26.42
C TRP A 251 11.41 5.25 -26.74
N TYR A 252 12.27 6.20 -26.37
CA TYR A 252 12.12 7.62 -26.68
C TYR A 252 13.45 8.25 -27.06
N GLU A 253 13.46 8.98 -28.17
CA GLU A 253 14.60 9.74 -28.69
C GLU A 253 14.10 10.81 -29.69
N PRO A 254 14.80 11.95 -29.86
CA PRO A 254 15.99 12.38 -29.12
C PRO A 254 15.65 13.07 -27.79
N THR A 255 16.56 13.00 -26.82
CA THR A 255 16.50 13.82 -25.59
C THR A 255 17.63 14.86 -25.55
N SER A 256 17.50 15.83 -24.64
CA SER A 256 18.57 16.79 -24.34
C SER A 256 18.61 17.13 -22.85
N LEU A 257 19.82 17.45 -22.37
CA LEU A 257 20.07 18.01 -21.04
C LEU A 257 20.44 19.48 -21.17
N GLU A 258 19.98 20.31 -20.23
CA GLU A 258 20.12 21.75 -20.28
C GLU A 258 20.33 22.36 -18.90
N LEU A 259 21.12 23.44 -18.81
CA LEU A 259 20.83 24.45 -17.78
C LEU A 259 19.74 25.37 -18.32
N ALA A 260 18.74 25.65 -17.51
CA ALA A 260 17.63 26.53 -17.84
C ALA A 260 17.58 27.74 -16.91
N VAL A 261 17.21 28.89 -17.48
CA VAL A 261 16.90 30.12 -16.76
C VAL A 261 15.54 30.64 -17.20
N PRO A 262 14.81 31.42 -16.38
CA PRO A 262 13.58 32.06 -16.83
C PRO A 262 13.80 33.00 -18.01
N ALA A 263 12.93 32.97 -19.02
CA ALA A 263 13.09 33.74 -20.26
C ALA A 263 13.05 35.27 -20.09
N TYR A 264 12.62 35.77 -18.93
CA TYR A 264 12.75 37.19 -18.61
C TYR A 264 14.21 37.63 -18.41
N MET A 265 15.16 36.71 -18.25
CA MET A 265 16.61 36.94 -18.22
C MET A 265 17.18 37.00 -19.65
N LYS A 266 16.78 38.01 -20.42
CA LYS A 266 17.05 38.10 -21.87
C LYS A 266 18.53 38.10 -22.26
N ASP A 267 19.40 38.45 -21.34
CA ASP A 267 20.84 38.59 -21.46
C ASP A 267 21.61 37.33 -21.01
N VAL A 268 20.92 36.23 -20.69
CA VAL A 268 21.53 34.92 -20.44
C VAL A 268 20.95 33.91 -21.44
N GLN A 269 21.72 33.55 -22.47
CA GLN A 269 21.26 32.63 -23.53
C GLN A 269 22.21 31.43 -23.75
N SER A 270 23.38 31.44 -23.12
CA SER A 270 24.40 30.41 -23.23
C SER A 270 25.08 30.15 -21.89
N MET A 271 25.74 29.01 -21.79
CA MET A 271 26.56 28.64 -20.63
C MET A 271 27.68 29.67 -20.37
N ASP A 272 28.23 30.29 -21.41
CA ASP A 272 29.25 31.34 -21.28
C ASP A 272 28.70 32.62 -20.62
N ASP A 273 27.41 32.92 -20.79
CA ASP A 273 26.78 34.12 -20.25
C ASP A 273 26.61 34.07 -18.72
N LEU A 274 26.75 32.90 -18.10
CA LEU A 274 26.72 32.76 -16.64
C LEU A 274 27.98 33.31 -15.96
N LYS A 275 29.10 33.38 -16.69
CA LYS A 275 30.38 33.77 -16.12
C LYS A 275 30.38 35.23 -15.66
N GLY A 276 30.88 35.47 -14.45
CA GLY A 276 30.88 36.79 -13.81
C GLY A 276 29.52 37.21 -13.23
N ARG A 277 28.48 36.37 -13.31
CA ARG A 277 27.12 36.68 -12.84
C ARG A 277 26.71 35.95 -11.57
N ALA A 278 27.65 35.26 -10.90
CA ALA A 278 27.35 34.46 -9.71
C ALA A 278 26.56 35.22 -8.64
N SER A 279 26.86 36.50 -8.39
CA SER A 279 26.12 37.30 -7.40
C SER A 279 24.63 37.42 -7.70
N GLU A 280 24.23 37.46 -8.97
CA GLU A 280 22.83 37.54 -9.40
C GLU A 280 22.05 36.26 -9.06
N PHE A 281 22.73 35.11 -9.15
CA PHE A 281 22.18 33.80 -8.83
C PHE A 281 22.53 33.34 -7.41
N LYS A 282 22.93 34.26 -6.51
CA LYS A 282 23.29 33.96 -5.12
C LYS A 282 24.45 32.93 -5.01
N GLY A 283 25.31 32.88 -6.01
CA GLY A 283 26.48 31.99 -6.11
C GLY A 283 26.13 30.51 -6.25
N ARG A 284 24.91 30.18 -6.70
CA ARG A 284 24.42 28.79 -6.71
C ARG A 284 23.67 28.41 -7.96
N ILE A 285 23.80 27.14 -8.34
CA ILE A 285 22.92 26.44 -9.28
C ILE A 285 22.07 25.49 -8.45
N VAL A 286 20.74 25.58 -8.57
CA VAL A 286 19.82 24.77 -7.75
C VAL A 286 19.61 23.43 -8.46
N GLY A 287 20.26 22.38 -7.97
CA GLY A 287 20.29 21.06 -8.61
C GLY A 287 19.23 20.09 -8.12
N ILE A 288 19.28 18.89 -8.68
CA ILE A 288 18.39 17.76 -8.41
C ILE A 288 19.09 16.69 -7.56
N GLU A 289 18.66 15.42 -7.65
CA GLU A 289 19.25 14.31 -6.93
C GLU A 289 20.75 14.16 -7.26
N PRO A 290 21.66 14.07 -6.28
CA PRO A 290 23.09 13.90 -6.56
C PRO A 290 23.42 12.60 -7.30
N SER A 291 22.50 11.62 -7.29
CA SER A 291 22.64 10.35 -8.00
C SER A 291 22.29 10.46 -9.50
N ALA A 292 21.65 11.55 -9.93
CA ALA A 292 21.30 11.79 -11.33
C ALA A 292 22.56 11.93 -12.21
N GLY A 293 22.54 11.33 -13.39
CA GLY A 293 23.67 11.39 -14.33
C GLY A 293 24.05 12.82 -14.73
N GLU A 294 23.05 13.67 -14.95
CA GLU A 294 23.21 15.09 -15.29
C GLU A 294 24.02 15.85 -14.22
N MET A 295 23.79 15.55 -12.94
CA MET A 295 24.50 16.19 -11.83
C MET A 295 25.99 15.82 -11.82
N GLY A 296 26.34 14.58 -12.21
CA GLY A 296 27.72 14.16 -12.42
C GLY A 296 28.37 14.92 -13.59
N LEU A 297 27.68 15.00 -14.74
CA LEU A 297 28.16 15.76 -15.90
C LEU A 297 28.39 17.24 -15.56
N LEU A 298 27.49 17.86 -14.80
CA LEU A 298 27.64 19.24 -14.34
C LEU A 298 28.89 19.43 -13.49
N LYS A 299 29.06 18.59 -12.46
CA LYS A 299 30.19 18.69 -11.52
C LYS A 299 31.53 18.43 -12.20
N ASP A 300 31.59 17.40 -13.03
CA ASP A 300 32.86 16.86 -13.52
C ASP A 300 33.29 17.46 -14.86
N LYS A 301 32.34 17.90 -15.70
CA LYS A 301 32.62 18.37 -17.07
C LYS A 301 32.18 19.80 -17.32
N LEU A 302 30.90 20.12 -17.12
CA LEU A 302 30.36 21.41 -17.59
C LEU A 302 30.84 22.59 -16.76
N LEU A 303 30.69 22.55 -15.43
CA LEU A 303 31.10 23.67 -14.59
C LEU A 303 32.60 23.95 -14.71
N PRO A 304 33.50 22.95 -14.65
CA PRO A 304 34.93 23.16 -14.92
C PRO A 304 35.21 23.61 -16.36
N GLY A 305 34.52 23.02 -17.33
CA GLY A 305 34.71 23.31 -18.76
C GLY A 305 34.37 24.75 -19.14
N TYR A 306 33.42 25.38 -18.42
CA TYR A 306 33.08 26.80 -18.56
C TYR A 306 33.77 27.70 -17.52
N GLY A 307 34.50 27.12 -16.56
CA GLY A 307 35.12 27.84 -15.44
C GLY A 307 34.12 28.41 -14.43
N LEU A 308 32.90 27.86 -14.41
CA LEU A 308 31.81 28.22 -13.50
C LEU A 308 31.97 27.56 -12.12
N ASP A 309 32.74 26.48 -12.02
CA ASP A 309 33.06 25.77 -10.77
C ASP A 309 33.74 26.65 -9.72
N LYS A 310 34.38 27.74 -10.15
CA LYS A 310 35.03 28.74 -9.28
C LYS A 310 34.08 29.80 -8.75
N GLU A 311 32.92 29.95 -9.38
CA GLU A 311 31.98 31.05 -9.15
C GLU A 311 30.64 30.57 -8.59
N TYR A 312 30.20 29.38 -9.01
CA TYR A 312 28.93 28.77 -8.66
C TYR A 312 29.14 27.48 -7.88
N LYS A 313 28.35 27.32 -6.82
CA LYS A 313 28.19 26.05 -6.14
C LYS A 313 26.95 25.34 -6.67
N LEU A 314 27.11 24.13 -7.22
CA LEU A 314 25.97 23.26 -7.51
C LEU A 314 25.41 22.74 -6.18
N ILE A 315 24.13 23.02 -5.92
CA ILE A 315 23.42 22.64 -4.71
C ILE A 315 22.68 21.34 -4.97
N ASP A 316 23.09 20.28 -4.27
CA ASP A 316 22.39 19.00 -4.31
C ASP A 316 21.00 19.12 -3.66
N GLY A 317 20.00 18.47 -4.26
CA GLY A 317 18.62 18.56 -3.83
C GLY A 317 17.79 17.39 -4.34
N SER A 318 16.53 17.66 -4.68
CA SER A 318 15.64 16.75 -5.38
C SER A 318 14.93 17.50 -6.50
N THR A 319 14.50 16.80 -7.54
CA THR A 319 13.74 17.36 -8.66
C THR A 319 12.53 18.19 -8.19
N PRO A 320 11.69 17.70 -7.25
CA PRO A 320 10.58 18.50 -6.73
C PRO A 320 11.02 19.75 -5.94
N SER A 321 12.11 19.65 -5.16
CA SER A 321 12.64 20.80 -4.42
C SER A 321 13.15 21.89 -5.36
N MET A 322 13.85 21.48 -6.43
CA MET A 322 14.32 22.35 -7.51
C MET A 322 13.13 23.03 -8.20
N LEU A 323 12.10 22.27 -8.59
CA LEU A 323 10.90 22.80 -9.24
C LEU A 323 10.13 23.78 -8.34
N ALA A 324 10.09 23.53 -7.03
CA ALA A 324 9.49 24.46 -6.08
C ALA A 324 10.29 25.76 -5.92
N GLU A 325 11.62 25.69 -5.94
CA GLU A 325 12.47 26.88 -6.00
C GLU A 325 12.28 27.65 -7.31
N LEU A 326 12.24 26.95 -8.45
CA LEU A 326 11.95 27.53 -9.76
C LEU A 326 10.61 28.25 -9.75
N LYS A 327 9.53 27.61 -9.29
CA LYS A 327 8.20 28.20 -9.17
C LYS A 327 8.20 29.47 -8.32
N ARG A 328 8.87 29.44 -7.16
CA ARG A 328 8.99 30.61 -6.27
C ARG A 328 9.76 31.76 -6.91
N ALA A 329 10.90 31.46 -7.53
CA ALA A 329 11.73 32.46 -8.21
C ALA A 329 10.99 33.06 -9.41
N TYR A 330 10.36 32.22 -10.23
CA TYR A 330 9.57 32.63 -11.39
C TYR A 330 8.40 33.54 -11.01
N ALA A 331 7.65 33.20 -9.96
CA ALA A 331 6.55 34.02 -9.45
C ALA A 331 7.02 35.40 -8.95
N LYS A 332 8.23 35.49 -8.41
CA LYS A 332 8.84 36.74 -7.92
C LYS A 332 9.68 37.48 -8.96
N LYS A 333 9.83 36.93 -10.17
CA LYS A 333 10.77 37.41 -11.19
C LYS A 333 12.22 37.51 -10.66
N GLU A 334 12.62 36.59 -9.80
CA GLU A 334 13.98 36.48 -9.26
C GLU A 334 14.87 35.57 -10.16
N PRO A 335 16.13 35.95 -10.41
CA PRO A 335 17.09 35.09 -11.11
C PRO A 335 17.23 33.70 -10.48
N ILE A 336 17.19 32.68 -11.32
CA ILE A 336 17.46 31.28 -10.94
C ILE A 336 18.04 30.54 -12.15
N VAL A 337 18.96 29.62 -11.89
CA VAL A 337 19.49 28.67 -12.86
C VAL A 337 19.35 27.26 -12.28
N VAL A 338 18.78 26.36 -13.08
CA VAL A 338 18.47 24.98 -12.70
C VAL A 338 18.91 24.02 -13.81
N PRO A 339 19.34 22.80 -13.49
CA PRO A 339 19.35 21.71 -14.45
C PRO A 339 17.92 21.31 -14.83
N LEU A 340 17.73 21.00 -16.10
CA LEU A 340 16.48 20.52 -16.68
C LEU A 340 16.79 19.66 -17.91
N TRP A 341 15.79 18.94 -18.40
CA TRP A 341 15.93 18.07 -19.56
C TRP A 341 14.72 18.18 -20.46
N SER A 342 14.84 17.60 -21.66
CA SER A 342 13.74 17.49 -22.60
C SER A 342 13.55 16.06 -23.06
N PRO A 343 12.29 15.56 -23.04
CA PRO A 343 11.05 16.30 -22.74
C PRO A 343 10.86 16.55 -21.24
N HIS A 344 10.25 17.69 -20.89
CA HIS A 344 9.86 17.98 -19.50
C HIS A 344 8.73 19.01 -19.48
N TRP A 345 7.69 18.76 -18.67
CA TRP A 345 6.47 19.58 -18.62
C TRP A 345 6.72 21.03 -18.20
N ALA A 346 7.78 21.31 -17.43
CA ALA A 346 8.10 22.65 -16.96
C ALA A 346 8.32 23.66 -18.11
N TYR A 347 8.71 23.20 -19.31
CA TYR A 347 8.79 24.05 -20.50
C TYR A 347 7.42 24.46 -21.06
N ASN A 348 6.35 23.73 -20.72
CA ASN A 348 4.98 24.09 -21.09
C ASN A 348 4.34 25.03 -20.05
N GLU A 349 4.72 24.90 -18.78
CA GLU A 349 4.19 25.73 -17.68
C GLU A 349 4.93 27.06 -17.52
N TYR A 350 6.24 27.07 -17.74
CA TYR A 350 7.12 28.22 -17.55
C TYR A 350 7.81 28.62 -18.85
N ASP A 351 7.91 29.92 -19.09
CA ASP A 351 8.69 30.47 -20.20
C ASP A 351 10.17 30.46 -19.79
N LEU A 352 10.91 29.43 -20.22
CA LEU A 352 12.30 29.18 -19.85
C LEU A 352 13.21 29.23 -21.08
N THR A 353 14.39 29.81 -20.91
CA THR A 353 15.48 29.76 -21.89
C THR A 353 16.39 28.59 -21.58
N LYS A 354 16.51 27.68 -22.55
CA LYS A 354 17.54 26.64 -22.60
C LYS A 354 18.88 27.27 -22.91
N LEU A 355 19.85 27.19 -22.00
CA LEU A 355 21.16 27.76 -22.24
C LEU A 355 21.91 26.94 -23.28
N LYS A 356 22.38 27.62 -24.33
CA LYS A 356 23.23 27.02 -25.36
C LYS A 356 24.54 26.53 -24.75
N ASP A 357 24.94 25.33 -25.12
CA ASP A 357 26.23 24.73 -24.80
C ASP A 357 27.14 24.75 -26.04
N PRO A 358 27.82 25.87 -26.35
CA PRO A 358 28.68 25.98 -27.53
C PRO A 358 29.84 24.98 -27.55
N LYS A 359 30.29 24.50 -26.38
CA LYS A 359 31.35 23.49 -26.25
C LYS A 359 30.83 22.05 -26.37
N LYS A 360 29.51 21.84 -26.43
CA LYS A 360 28.85 20.53 -26.54
C LYS A 360 29.32 19.55 -25.45
N LEU A 361 29.52 20.04 -24.23
CA LEU A 361 29.91 19.25 -23.07
C LEU A 361 28.77 18.37 -22.53
N TRP A 362 27.52 18.69 -22.84
CA TRP A 362 26.36 17.81 -22.60
C TRP A 362 26.37 16.54 -23.45
N GLY A 363 27.06 16.54 -24.60
CA GLY A 363 27.04 15.44 -25.56
C GLY A 363 26.08 15.66 -26.73
N GLU A 364 25.81 14.62 -27.51
CA GLU A 364 24.95 14.67 -28.71
C GLU A 364 23.47 14.38 -28.41
N GLY A 365 23.11 14.20 -27.13
CA GLY A 365 21.78 13.76 -26.68
C GLY A 365 21.74 12.27 -26.38
N ASP A 366 20.70 11.86 -25.66
CA ASP A 366 20.47 10.47 -25.27
C ASP A 366 19.19 9.92 -25.90
N GLY A 367 19.05 8.59 -25.82
CA GLY A 367 17.76 7.91 -25.81
C GLY A 367 17.37 7.55 -24.38
N VAL A 368 16.07 7.40 -24.14
CA VAL A 368 15.56 6.80 -22.90
C VAL A 368 15.38 5.30 -23.14
N HIS A 369 16.23 4.50 -22.51
CA HIS A 369 16.31 3.05 -22.70
C HIS A 369 15.56 2.30 -21.62
N THR A 370 15.04 1.13 -22.01
CA THR A 370 14.63 0.11 -21.04
C THR A 370 15.82 -0.81 -20.74
N LEU A 371 16.21 -0.87 -19.47
CA LEU A 371 17.23 -1.81 -19.00
C LEU A 371 16.58 -2.90 -18.16
N ALA A 372 17.03 -4.13 -18.34
CA ALA A 372 16.60 -5.28 -17.56
C ALA A 372 17.80 -5.97 -16.89
N ARG A 373 17.55 -6.76 -15.84
CA ARG A 373 18.56 -7.65 -15.28
C ARG A 373 18.98 -8.71 -16.29
N LYS A 374 20.20 -9.24 -16.15
CA LYS A 374 20.64 -10.38 -16.95
C LYS A 374 19.69 -11.58 -16.79
N GLY A 375 19.35 -12.22 -17.91
CA GLY A 375 18.46 -13.37 -17.99
C GLY A 375 16.98 -13.01 -18.15
N PHE A 376 16.59 -11.74 -17.97
CA PHE A 376 15.18 -11.33 -18.05
C PHE A 376 14.55 -11.69 -19.40
N SER A 377 15.24 -11.41 -20.51
CA SER A 377 14.69 -11.71 -21.85
C SER A 377 14.53 -13.21 -22.11
N ALA A 378 15.31 -14.04 -21.46
CA ALA A 378 15.19 -15.50 -21.57
C ALA A 378 14.01 -16.03 -20.73
N GLU A 379 13.77 -15.45 -19.56
CA GLU A 379 12.70 -15.84 -18.64
C GLU A 379 11.33 -15.28 -19.06
N ASN A 380 11.31 -14.07 -19.61
CA ASN A 380 10.11 -13.33 -20.02
C ASN A 380 10.21 -12.85 -21.47
N PRO A 381 10.34 -13.77 -22.46
CA PRO A 381 10.61 -13.41 -23.86
C PRO A 381 9.50 -12.56 -24.49
N VAL A 382 8.25 -12.73 -24.05
CA VAL A 382 7.12 -11.93 -24.55
C VAL A 382 7.18 -10.49 -24.06
N VAL A 383 7.39 -10.29 -22.75
CA VAL A 383 7.52 -8.95 -22.15
C VAL A 383 8.75 -8.24 -22.69
N ALA A 384 9.88 -8.94 -22.79
CA ALA A 384 11.10 -8.37 -23.36
C ALA A 384 10.88 -7.92 -24.82
N LYS A 385 10.12 -8.68 -25.62
CA LYS A 385 9.79 -8.26 -26.98
C LYS A 385 8.89 -7.01 -27.01
N TRP A 386 7.90 -6.95 -26.14
CA TRP A 386 7.04 -5.77 -26.01
C TRP A 386 7.83 -4.51 -25.62
N LEU A 387 8.74 -4.65 -24.66
CA LEU A 387 9.63 -3.57 -24.22
C LEU A 387 10.59 -3.14 -25.35
N GLN A 388 11.12 -4.07 -26.13
CA GLN A 388 11.98 -3.77 -27.29
C GLN A 388 11.25 -3.02 -28.41
N ASP A 389 9.99 -3.37 -28.65
CA ASP A 389 9.16 -2.74 -29.69
C ASP A 389 8.52 -1.42 -29.25
N PHE A 390 8.59 -1.12 -27.95
CA PHE A 390 7.95 0.04 -27.37
C PHE A 390 8.59 1.33 -27.87
N LYS A 391 7.74 2.20 -28.40
CA LYS A 391 8.10 3.55 -28.83
C LYS A 391 6.95 4.48 -28.46
N MET A 392 7.28 5.62 -27.84
CA MET A 392 6.30 6.65 -27.48
C MET A 392 6.71 8.00 -28.09
N SER A 393 5.73 8.72 -28.64
CA SER A 393 5.97 10.09 -29.14
C SER A 393 5.95 11.11 -28.00
N GLU A 394 6.60 12.26 -28.20
CA GLU A 394 6.61 13.37 -27.22
C GLU A 394 5.20 13.81 -26.83
N LYS A 395 4.29 13.92 -27.81
CA LYS A 395 2.89 14.27 -27.55
C LYS A 395 2.20 13.25 -26.65
N GLN A 396 2.47 11.96 -26.83
CA GLN A 396 1.90 10.91 -25.98
C GLN A 396 2.49 10.99 -24.57
N LEU A 397 3.81 11.08 -24.45
CA LEU A 397 4.51 11.18 -23.16
C LEU A 397 4.01 12.39 -22.35
N THR A 398 4.09 13.58 -22.93
CA THR A 398 3.71 14.83 -22.26
C THR A 398 2.21 14.86 -21.90
N SER A 399 1.33 14.26 -22.73
CA SER A 399 -0.08 14.16 -22.39
C SER A 399 -0.37 13.19 -21.25
N LEU A 400 0.43 12.12 -21.11
CA LEU A 400 0.33 11.17 -20.01
C LEU A 400 0.84 11.79 -18.70
N GLU A 401 2.01 12.44 -18.76
CA GLU A 401 2.58 13.21 -17.65
C GLU A 401 1.58 14.27 -17.15
N ALA A 402 0.96 15.01 -18.07
CA ALA A 402 -0.03 16.03 -17.71
C ALA A 402 -1.25 15.43 -16.98
N GLU A 403 -1.74 14.25 -17.38
CA GLU A 403 -2.86 13.60 -16.69
C GLU A 403 -2.44 13.08 -15.30
N ILE A 404 -1.21 12.57 -15.16
CA ILE A 404 -0.63 12.15 -13.86
C ILE A 404 -0.51 13.35 -12.92
N GLN A 405 0.07 14.45 -13.40
CA GLN A 405 0.22 15.68 -12.63
C GLN A 405 -1.13 16.25 -12.19
N LYS A 406 -2.13 16.23 -13.08
CA LYS A 406 -3.49 16.67 -12.78
C LYS A 406 -4.19 15.80 -11.73
N ALA A 407 -3.95 14.48 -11.75
CA ALA A 407 -4.54 13.57 -10.75
C ALA A 407 -3.94 13.78 -9.35
N GLY A 408 -2.67 14.15 -9.28
CA GLY A 408 -1.92 14.36 -8.05
C GLY A 408 -1.30 13.07 -7.50
N SER A 409 -0.37 13.24 -6.55
CA SER A 409 0.44 12.14 -6.00
C SER A 409 -0.41 11.02 -5.38
N GLY A 410 0.02 9.78 -5.59
CA GLY A 410 -0.67 8.57 -5.12
C GLY A 410 -1.82 8.11 -6.02
N LYS A 411 -2.10 8.82 -7.12
CA LYS A 411 -3.14 8.49 -8.11
C LYS A 411 -2.58 8.20 -9.50
N GLU A 412 -1.30 7.86 -9.58
CA GLU A 412 -0.57 7.61 -10.84
C GLU A 412 -1.28 6.51 -11.65
N GLN A 413 -1.68 5.42 -10.99
CA GLN A 413 -2.41 4.32 -11.64
C GLN A 413 -3.78 4.76 -12.19
N GLU A 414 -4.51 5.61 -11.46
CA GLU A 414 -5.81 6.13 -11.90
C GLU A 414 -5.67 7.06 -13.11
N ALA A 415 -4.61 7.89 -13.11
CA ALA A 415 -4.27 8.77 -14.21
C ALA A 415 -3.90 8.00 -15.47
N VAL A 416 -3.05 6.98 -15.37
CA VAL A 416 -2.70 6.08 -16.48
C VAL A 416 -3.95 5.43 -17.06
N ARG A 417 -4.84 4.88 -16.21
CA ARG A 417 -6.12 4.30 -16.65
C ARG A 417 -7.00 5.31 -17.37
N THR A 418 -6.99 6.57 -16.92
CA THR A 418 -7.73 7.66 -17.56
C THR A 418 -7.14 8.02 -18.91
N TRP A 419 -5.82 8.11 -19.00
CA TRP A 419 -5.11 8.38 -20.25
C TRP A 419 -5.27 7.25 -21.28
N LEU A 420 -5.20 5.98 -20.87
CA LEU A 420 -5.44 4.83 -21.76
C LEU A 420 -6.86 4.82 -22.31
N LYS A 421 -7.87 5.20 -21.52
CA LYS A 421 -9.25 5.37 -22.03
C LYS A 421 -9.37 6.46 -23.07
N ALA A 422 -8.58 7.54 -22.94
CA ALA A 422 -8.53 8.62 -23.92
C ALA A 422 -7.68 8.28 -25.16
N ASN A 423 -6.87 7.22 -25.09
CA ASN A 423 -5.97 6.75 -26.16
C ASN A 423 -6.23 5.25 -26.48
N PRO A 424 -7.41 4.90 -26.98
CA PRO A 424 -7.77 3.50 -27.23
C PRO A 424 -6.84 2.85 -28.27
N GLY A 425 -6.55 1.56 -28.11
CA GLY A 425 -5.69 0.79 -29.03
C GLY A 425 -4.20 0.85 -28.70
N VAL A 426 -3.78 1.77 -27.82
CA VAL A 426 -2.37 1.93 -27.44
C VAL A 426 -1.87 0.75 -26.61
N ALA A 427 -2.66 0.30 -25.63
CA ALA A 427 -2.32 -0.87 -24.81
C ALA A 427 -2.24 -2.15 -25.65
N GLU A 428 -3.14 -2.35 -26.61
CA GLU A 428 -3.14 -3.48 -27.53
C GLU A 428 -1.98 -3.42 -28.51
N LYS A 429 -1.52 -2.22 -28.89
CA LYS A 429 -0.35 -2.05 -29.76
C LYS A 429 0.94 -2.40 -29.03
N TRP A 430 1.12 -1.90 -27.80
CA TRP A 430 2.37 -2.05 -27.04
C TRP A 430 2.45 -3.34 -26.23
N SER A 431 1.30 -3.90 -25.86
CA SER A 431 1.19 -5.23 -25.23
C SER A 431 0.09 -6.05 -25.92
N PRO A 432 0.32 -6.56 -27.15
CA PRO A 432 -0.71 -7.34 -27.85
C PRO A 432 -1.16 -8.56 -27.06
N ALA A 433 -2.47 -8.70 -26.86
CA ALA A 433 -3.04 -9.98 -26.43
C ALA A 433 -2.76 -11.05 -27.49
N PRO A 434 -2.61 -12.34 -27.12
CA PRO A 434 -2.57 -13.41 -28.11
C PRO A 434 -3.82 -13.35 -28.98
N LYS A 435 -3.66 -13.44 -30.30
CA LYS A 435 -4.80 -13.59 -31.22
C LYS A 435 -5.48 -14.93 -30.92
N GLY A 436 -6.57 -14.88 -30.16
CA GLY A 436 -7.35 -16.05 -29.80
C GLY A 436 -8.55 -15.77 -28.93
N ALA A 437 -9.49 -14.93 -29.41
CA ALA A 437 -10.94 -15.07 -29.22
C ALA A 437 -11.65 -13.79 -29.73
N GLU A 438 -11.79 -13.66 -31.05
CA GLU A 438 -13.09 -13.16 -31.52
C GLU A 438 -14.13 -14.12 -30.96
N ALA A 439 -15.18 -13.57 -30.33
CA ALA A 439 -16.32 -14.32 -29.85
C ALA A 439 -16.75 -15.32 -30.93
N ALA A 440 -16.55 -16.61 -30.66
CA ALA A 440 -17.17 -17.65 -31.47
C ALA A 440 -18.65 -17.70 -31.08
N PRO A 441 -19.59 -17.38 -31.98
CA PRO A 441 -20.98 -17.73 -31.75
C PRO A 441 -21.10 -19.24 -31.97
N GLY A 442 -21.39 -19.97 -30.89
CA GLY A 442 -21.95 -21.32 -30.95
C GLY A 442 -20.95 -22.48 -30.89
N GLY A 443 -21.23 -23.41 -29.96
CA GLY A 443 -20.87 -24.83 -30.13
C GLY A 443 -19.73 -25.40 -29.29
N LYS A 444 -19.19 -24.68 -28.30
CA LYS A 444 -18.27 -25.25 -27.29
C LYS A 444 -18.93 -25.24 -25.91
N ASP A 445 -18.61 -26.25 -25.12
CA ASP A 445 -19.05 -26.39 -23.74
C ASP A 445 -18.67 -25.14 -22.94
N GLU A 446 -19.59 -24.56 -22.18
CA GLU A 446 -19.28 -23.35 -21.41
C GLU A 446 -18.20 -23.57 -20.34
N ARG A 447 -17.99 -24.83 -19.91
CA ARG A 447 -16.91 -25.24 -18.99
C ARG A 447 -15.50 -25.02 -19.52
N ASP A 448 -15.35 -24.86 -20.84
CA ASP A 448 -14.06 -24.55 -21.44
C ASP A 448 -13.57 -23.12 -21.11
N ARG A 449 -14.48 -22.24 -20.68
CA ARG A 449 -14.17 -20.87 -20.22
C ARG A 449 -13.96 -20.87 -18.72
N ALA A 450 -12.92 -20.19 -18.26
CA ALA A 450 -12.72 -20.00 -16.83
C ALA A 450 -13.64 -18.89 -16.33
N LEU A 451 -14.35 -19.18 -15.26
CA LEU A 451 -15.32 -18.29 -14.63
C LEU A 451 -14.60 -17.31 -13.70
N GLU A 452 -14.77 -16.01 -13.95
CA GLU A 452 -14.20 -14.93 -13.15
C GLU A 452 -15.16 -14.48 -12.05
N VAL A 453 -14.93 -14.90 -10.81
CA VAL A 453 -15.81 -14.59 -9.67
C VAL A 453 -15.16 -13.57 -8.76
N ALA A 454 -15.86 -12.46 -8.52
CA ALA A 454 -15.46 -11.51 -7.49
C ALA A 454 -16.16 -11.80 -6.16
N TRP A 455 -15.45 -11.56 -5.07
CA TRP A 455 -15.97 -11.61 -3.70
C TRP A 455 -15.31 -10.52 -2.84
N PHE A 456 -15.88 -10.22 -1.68
CA PHE A 456 -15.34 -9.33 -0.67
C PHE A 456 -15.52 -9.97 0.72
N PRO A 457 -14.77 -9.56 1.76
CA PRO A 457 -14.62 -10.35 2.98
C PRO A 457 -15.79 -10.19 3.97
N TRP A 458 -17.01 -10.38 3.49
CA TRP A 458 -18.23 -10.56 4.29
C TRP A 458 -18.56 -12.06 4.35
N GLU A 459 -19.06 -12.52 5.50
CA GLU A 459 -19.15 -13.94 5.84
C GLU A 459 -20.06 -14.72 4.87
N GLU A 460 -21.18 -14.12 4.51
CA GLU A 460 -22.16 -14.65 3.56
C GLU A 460 -21.62 -14.71 2.13
N ASP A 461 -20.80 -13.76 1.70
CA ASP A 461 -20.16 -13.75 0.39
C ASP A 461 -19.08 -14.83 0.31
N ILE A 462 -18.25 -14.95 1.36
CA ILE A 462 -17.27 -16.03 1.48
C ILE A 462 -17.99 -17.39 1.42
N ALA A 463 -19.06 -17.56 2.19
CA ALA A 463 -19.84 -18.79 2.23
C ALA A 463 -20.42 -19.14 0.84
N ALA A 464 -21.12 -18.21 0.19
CA ALA A 464 -21.71 -18.44 -1.13
C ALA A 464 -20.66 -18.67 -2.21
N THR A 465 -19.60 -17.87 -2.23
CA THR A 465 -18.52 -17.94 -3.23
C THR A 465 -17.77 -19.25 -3.15
N TYR A 466 -17.33 -19.67 -1.96
CA TYR A 466 -16.58 -20.92 -1.81
C TYR A 466 -17.48 -22.16 -1.93
N LEU A 467 -18.78 -22.08 -1.57
CA LEU A 467 -19.75 -23.14 -1.89
C LEU A 467 -19.88 -23.33 -3.40
N TRP A 468 -20.06 -22.24 -4.15
CA TRP A 468 -20.12 -22.31 -5.60
C TRP A 468 -18.80 -22.78 -6.21
N LYS A 469 -17.65 -22.38 -5.66
CA LYS A 469 -16.36 -22.93 -6.09
C LYS A 469 -16.34 -24.46 -6.01
N ALA A 470 -16.65 -25.03 -4.85
CA ALA A 470 -16.65 -26.48 -4.66
C ALA A 470 -17.63 -27.19 -5.61
N VAL A 471 -18.87 -26.68 -5.71
CA VAL A 471 -19.90 -27.25 -6.59
C VAL A 471 -19.49 -27.18 -8.05
N LEU A 472 -18.92 -26.06 -8.51
CA LEU A 472 -18.54 -25.88 -9.92
C LEU A 472 -17.32 -26.72 -10.31
N GLU A 473 -16.34 -26.85 -9.42
CA GLU A 473 -15.20 -27.75 -9.62
C GLU A 473 -15.63 -29.22 -9.72
N GLU A 474 -16.59 -29.66 -8.91
CA GLU A 474 -17.22 -31.00 -9.04
C GLU A 474 -17.92 -31.20 -10.39
N ARG A 475 -18.38 -30.12 -11.03
CA ARG A 475 -19.04 -30.13 -12.36
C ARG A 475 -18.09 -29.90 -13.53
N GLY A 476 -16.80 -29.75 -13.25
CA GLY A 476 -15.74 -29.61 -14.24
C GLY A 476 -15.57 -28.19 -14.80
N TYR A 477 -16.09 -27.17 -14.12
CA TYR A 477 -15.78 -25.77 -14.43
C TYR A 477 -14.43 -25.38 -13.86
N LYS A 478 -13.78 -24.42 -14.50
CA LYS A 478 -12.61 -23.72 -13.96
C LYS A 478 -13.09 -22.40 -13.37
N ILE A 479 -12.76 -22.13 -12.11
CA ILE A 479 -13.22 -20.94 -11.40
C ILE A 479 -12.04 -20.20 -10.81
N ASN A 480 -12.09 -18.87 -10.94
CA ASN A 480 -11.04 -17.96 -10.52
C ASN A 480 -11.66 -16.96 -9.55
N LEU A 481 -11.30 -17.08 -8.27
CA LEU A 481 -11.79 -16.17 -7.23
C LEU A 481 -10.88 -14.95 -7.14
N LYS A 482 -11.48 -13.76 -7.05
CA LYS A 482 -10.77 -12.50 -6.87
C LYS A 482 -11.42 -11.69 -5.76
N GLN A 483 -10.64 -11.39 -4.73
CA GLN A 483 -11.10 -10.48 -3.69
C GLN A 483 -11.08 -9.03 -4.23
N PHE A 484 -12.15 -8.29 -4.00
CA PHE A 484 -12.29 -6.88 -4.39
C PHE A 484 -12.83 -6.02 -3.24
N GLU A 485 -12.66 -4.71 -3.39
CA GLU A 485 -13.53 -3.73 -2.74
C GLU A 485 -14.84 -3.60 -3.55
N VAL A 486 -15.99 -3.38 -2.89
CA VAL A 486 -17.33 -3.38 -3.53
C VAL A 486 -17.42 -2.42 -4.72
N GLY A 487 -16.93 -1.18 -4.59
CA GLY A 487 -16.98 -0.18 -5.66
C GLY A 487 -16.21 -0.57 -6.93
N PRO A 488 -14.90 -0.87 -6.83
CA PRO A 488 -14.10 -1.41 -7.92
C PRO A 488 -14.67 -2.70 -8.54
N MET A 489 -15.26 -3.60 -7.75
CA MET A 489 -15.91 -4.82 -8.23
C MET A 489 -17.03 -4.51 -9.23
N TYR A 490 -18.01 -3.68 -8.84
CA TYR A 490 -19.11 -3.27 -9.73
C TYR A 490 -18.60 -2.60 -11.01
N ALA A 491 -17.54 -1.80 -10.89
CA ALA A 491 -16.94 -1.16 -12.05
C ALA A 491 -16.29 -2.20 -12.99
N ALA A 492 -15.59 -3.21 -12.46
CA ALA A 492 -14.96 -4.28 -13.23
C ALA A 492 -15.98 -5.18 -13.93
N MET A 493 -17.03 -5.62 -13.21
CA MET A 493 -18.15 -6.37 -13.80
C MET A 493 -18.84 -5.60 -14.92
N SER A 494 -19.05 -4.27 -14.74
CA SER A 494 -19.69 -3.42 -15.77
C SER A 494 -18.88 -3.30 -17.07
N ARG A 495 -17.61 -3.71 -17.05
CA ARG A 495 -16.69 -3.74 -18.20
C ARG A 495 -16.45 -5.17 -18.72
N GLY A 496 -17.07 -6.19 -18.13
CA GLY A 496 -16.87 -7.59 -18.49
C GLY A 496 -15.50 -8.16 -18.06
N GLN A 497 -14.83 -7.53 -17.09
CA GLN A 497 -13.55 -8.03 -16.54
C GLN A 497 -13.74 -9.09 -15.44
N ILE A 498 -14.95 -9.15 -14.89
CA ILE A 498 -15.43 -10.11 -13.90
C ILE A 498 -16.78 -10.59 -14.40
N ASP A 499 -17.00 -11.90 -14.32
CA ASP A 499 -18.18 -12.56 -14.85
C ASP A 499 -19.35 -12.44 -13.89
N VAL A 500 -19.14 -12.71 -12.59
CA VAL A 500 -20.21 -12.82 -11.60
C VAL A 500 -19.73 -12.55 -10.17
N GLN A 501 -20.65 -12.17 -9.29
CA GLN A 501 -20.51 -12.16 -7.83
C GLN A 501 -21.82 -12.63 -7.18
N PHE A 502 -21.75 -13.14 -5.96
CA PHE A 502 -22.91 -13.68 -5.27
C PHE A 502 -23.50 -12.73 -4.21
N ASP A 503 -22.79 -11.70 -3.74
CA ASP A 503 -23.25 -10.89 -2.60
C ASP A 503 -23.77 -9.48 -2.94
N GLY A 504 -24.74 -9.42 -3.85
CA GLY A 504 -25.38 -8.18 -4.25
C GLY A 504 -26.48 -7.76 -3.27
N TRP A 505 -26.20 -6.86 -2.33
CA TRP A 505 -27.20 -6.38 -1.37
C TRP A 505 -28.11 -5.31 -1.97
N LEU A 506 -29.29 -5.72 -2.45
CA LEU A 506 -30.25 -4.86 -3.15
C LEU A 506 -31.65 -4.88 -2.50
N PRO A 507 -32.41 -3.77 -2.58
CA PRO A 507 -32.16 -2.56 -3.35
C PRO A 507 -31.54 -1.37 -2.58
N TYR A 508 -31.20 -1.51 -1.30
CA TYR A 508 -30.81 -0.39 -0.42
C TYR A 508 -29.31 -0.29 -0.19
N THR A 509 -28.65 -1.34 0.31
CA THR A 509 -27.25 -1.26 0.78
C THR A 509 -26.27 -0.90 -0.33
N GLN A 510 -26.41 -1.53 -1.50
CA GLN A 510 -25.54 -1.28 -2.67
C GLN A 510 -26.24 -0.45 -3.76
N LYS A 511 -27.29 0.30 -3.39
CA LYS A 511 -28.11 1.09 -4.34
C LYS A 511 -27.28 2.03 -5.21
N ASN A 512 -26.32 2.73 -4.63
CA ASN A 512 -25.47 3.68 -5.32
C ASN A 512 -24.65 3.04 -6.45
N TYR A 513 -24.21 1.79 -6.28
CA TYR A 513 -23.51 1.03 -7.31
C TYR A 513 -24.49 0.49 -8.35
N TRP A 514 -25.66 -0.01 -7.92
CA TRP A 514 -26.70 -0.49 -8.82
C TRP A 514 -27.25 0.63 -9.73
N ASP A 515 -27.55 1.81 -9.18
CA ASP A 515 -27.98 2.98 -9.94
C ASP A 515 -26.93 3.42 -10.97
N LYS A 516 -25.64 3.20 -10.67
CA LYS A 516 -24.52 3.63 -11.52
C LYS A 516 -24.17 2.62 -12.62
N TYR A 517 -24.26 1.32 -12.32
CA TYR A 517 -23.75 0.26 -13.19
C TYR A 517 -24.81 -0.73 -13.65
N GLY A 518 -25.99 -0.77 -13.04
CA GLY A 518 -27.05 -1.77 -13.25
C GLY A 518 -27.48 -1.94 -14.70
N ASP A 519 -27.51 -0.86 -15.49
CA ASP A 519 -27.83 -0.92 -16.93
C ASP A 519 -26.86 -1.82 -17.71
N LYS A 520 -25.61 -1.91 -17.25
CA LYS A 520 -24.51 -2.70 -17.83
C LYS A 520 -24.30 -4.05 -17.14
N LEU A 521 -25.16 -4.39 -16.20
CA LEU A 521 -25.10 -5.64 -15.45
C LEU A 521 -26.39 -6.44 -15.68
N THR A 522 -26.38 -7.65 -15.15
CA THR A 522 -27.52 -8.54 -15.10
C THR A 522 -27.71 -8.99 -13.67
N ASP A 523 -28.88 -8.72 -13.09
CA ASP A 523 -29.32 -9.39 -11.86
C ASP A 523 -29.89 -10.75 -12.26
N ILE A 524 -29.18 -11.82 -11.88
CA ILE A 524 -29.55 -13.19 -12.24
C ILE A 524 -30.70 -13.69 -11.36
N GLY A 525 -30.77 -13.21 -10.12
CA GLY A 525 -31.77 -13.61 -9.16
C GLY A 525 -31.31 -13.43 -7.71
N SER A 526 -32.28 -13.39 -6.81
CA SER A 526 -32.03 -13.36 -5.37
C SER A 526 -31.99 -14.78 -4.81
N TRP A 527 -30.97 -15.09 -4.01
CA TRP A 527 -30.76 -16.42 -3.43
C TRP A 527 -30.91 -16.46 -1.91
N TYR A 528 -30.97 -15.30 -1.25
CA TYR A 528 -31.21 -15.22 0.18
C TYR A 528 -31.92 -13.92 0.56
N GLY A 529 -32.79 -14.00 1.57
CA GLY A 529 -33.42 -12.82 2.18
C GLY A 529 -34.76 -13.16 2.83
N PRO A 530 -35.30 -12.25 3.65
CA PRO A 530 -34.85 -10.87 3.84
C PRO A 530 -33.56 -10.75 4.66
N THR A 531 -32.74 -9.75 4.34
CA THR A 531 -31.55 -9.35 5.09
C THR A 531 -31.72 -7.96 5.68
N SER A 532 -30.88 -7.60 6.65
CA SER A 532 -30.90 -6.26 7.24
C SER A 532 -29.52 -5.82 7.69
N ILE A 533 -29.26 -4.52 7.59
CA ILE A 533 -28.12 -3.86 8.24
C ILE A 533 -28.64 -3.16 9.49
N GLU A 534 -27.95 -3.30 10.61
CA GLU A 534 -28.35 -2.69 11.87
C GLU A 534 -27.17 -2.26 12.74
N VAL A 535 -27.44 -1.33 13.67
CA VAL A 535 -26.59 -1.18 14.85
C VAL A 535 -27.05 -2.20 15.88
N ALA A 536 -26.12 -2.97 16.43
CA ALA A 536 -26.38 -3.98 17.44
C ALA A 536 -25.60 -3.67 18.73
N VAL A 537 -26.19 -4.05 19.86
CA VAL A 537 -25.56 -3.97 21.19
C VAL A 537 -25.69 -5.32 21.88
N PRO A 538 -24.79 -5.70 22.79
CA PRO A 538 -24.98 -6.91 23.59
C PRO A 538 -26.26 -6.88 24.42
N ASP A 539 -26.90 -8.03 24.59
CA ASP A 539 -28.19 -8.21 25.30
C ASP A 539 -28.17 -7.78 26.77
N TYR A 540 -27.00 -7.76 27.39
CA TYR A 540 -26.79 -7.26 28.73
C TYR A 540 -26.95 -5.73 28.84
N VAL A 541 -26.97 -5.01 27.71
CA VAL A 541 -27.30 -3.58 27.63
C VAL A 541 -28.82 -3.41 27.54
N LYS A 542 -29.51 -3.64 28.66
CA LYS A 542 -30.99 -3.80 28.70
C LYS A 542 -31.79 -2.55 28.32
N ASP A 543 -31.20 -1.37 28.47
CA ASP A 543 -31.89 -0.07 28.32
C ASP A 543 -31.82 0.49 26.89
N VAL A 544 -31.26 -0.26 25.93
CA VAL A 544 -31.11 0.19 24.54
C VAL A 544 -31.69 -0.86 23.60
N LYS A 545 -32.83 -0.57 22.97
CA LYS A 545 -33.55 -1.48 22.07
C LYS A 545 -33.89 -0.86 20.72
N THR A 546 -33.73 0.45 20.59
CA THR A 546 -33.96 1.24 19.39
C THR A 546 -32.79 2.18 19.15
N LEU A 547 -32.62 2.67 17.92
CA LEU A 547 -31.61 3.71 17.63
C LEU A 547 -31.84 4.99 18.44
N ASP A 548 -33.10 5.37 18.72
CA ASP A 548 -33.41 6.53 19.57
C ASP A 548 -32.92 6.35 21.02
N ASP A 549 -32.88 5.12 21.54
CA ASP A 549 -32.44 4.83 22.91
C ASP A 549 -30.94 5.10 23.13
N LEU A 550 -30.14 5.22 22.07
CA LEU A 550 -28.72 5.57 22.17
C LEU A 550 -28.49 7.04 22.57
N LYS A 551 -29.50 7.89 22.40
CA LYS A 551 -29.40 9.33 22.65
C LYS A 551 -29.18 9.61 24.14
N GLY A 552 -28.23 10.49 24.45
CA GLY A 552 -27.83 10.80 25.81
C GLY A 552 -26.98 9.72 26.48
N LYS A 553 -26.64 8.63 25.79
CA LYS A 553 -25.82 7.53 26.31
C LYS A 553 -24.41 7.49 25.72
N GLY A 554 -23.99 8.51 24.95
CA GLY A 554 -22.69 8.53 24.27
C GLY A 554 -21.51 8.18 25.18
N SER A 555 -21.49 8.64 26.45
CA SER A 555 -20.43 8.30 27.41
C SER A 555 -20.31 6.80 27.69
N ASP A 556 -21.42 6.09 27.75
CA ASP A 556 -21.48 4.66 28.11
C ASP A 556 -20.84 3.80 27.00
N PHE A 557 -20.94 4.28 25.76
CA PHE A 557 -20.39 3.66 24.56
C PHE A 557 -19.08 4.32 24.09
N LYS A 558 -18.41 5.12 24.94
CA LYS A 558 -17.14 5.81 24.63
C LYS A 558 -17.24 6.75 23.42
N GLY A 559 -18.44 7.28 23.16
CA GLY A 559 -18.75 8.22 22.08
C GLY A 559 -18.54 7.63 20.68
N ARG A 560 -18.64 6.30 20.53
CA ARG A 560 -18.36 5.64 19.26
C ARG A 560 -19.30 4.48 18.93
N ILE A 561 -19.56 4.31 17.64
CA ILE A 561 -20.12 3.08 17.06
C ILE A 561 -19.01 2.44 16.25
N VAL A 562 -18.69 1.17 16.52
CA VAL A 562 -17.64 0.45 15.81
C VAL A 562 -18.20 -0.01 14.47
N GLY A 563 -17.71 0.56 13.38
CA GLY A 563 -18.13 0.20 12.03
C GLY A 563 -17.26 -0.89 11.41
N ILE A 564 -17.44 -1.08 10.11
CA ILE A 564 -16.69 -2.03 9.27
C ILE A 564 -15.77 -1.28 8.30
N GLU A 565 -15.46 -1.87 7.14
CA GLU A 565 -14.54 -1.33 6.13
C GLU A 565 -14.89 0.12 5.74
N PRO A 566 -13.93 1.06 5.82
CA PRO A 566 -14.15 2.44 5.39
C PRO A 566 -14.42 2.50 3.89
N GLY A 567 -15.30 3.42 3.49
CA GLY A 567 -15.58 3.67 2.06
C GLY A 567 -16.68 2.80 1.46
N THR A 568 -17.27 1.88 2.23
CA THR A 568 -18.49 1.16 1.83
C THR A 568 -19.71 2.08 1.84
N ALA A 569 -20.68 1.82 0.95
CA ALA A 569 -21.94 2.55 0.88
C ALA A 569 -22.70 2.52 2.23
N THR A 570 -22.64 1.39 2.93
CA THR A 570 -23.21 1.18 4.27
C THR A 570 -22.61 2.13 5.30
N MET A 571 -21.29 2.27 5.32
CA MET A 571 -20.59 3.17 6.25
C MET A 571 -20.86 4.63 5.93
N GLU A 572 -20.96 4.99 4.65
CA GLU A 572 -21.39 6.32 4.24
C GLU A 572 -22.83 6.61 4.66
N ASN A 573 -23.76 5.67 4.45
CA ASN A 573 -25.16 5.79 4.86
C ASN A 573 -25.28 5.93 6.38
N LEU A 574 -24.55 5.12 7.15
CA LEU A 574 -24.52 5.21 8.61
C LEU A 574 -24.11 6.61 9.07
N LYS A 575 -22.99 7.13 8.54
CA LYS A 575 -22.42 8.44 8.92
C LYS A 575 -23.26 9.63 8.46
N LYS A 576 -23.71 9.62 7.20
CA LYS A 576 -24.30 10.79 6.54
C LYS A 576 -25.82 10.84 6.62
N ASN A 577 -26.48 9.73 6.90
CA ASN A 577 -27.93 9.63 6.87
C ASN A 577 -28.49 9.03 8.18
N VAL A 578 -28.12 7.80 8.56
CA VAL A 578 -28.70 7.12 9.73
C VAL A 578 -28.46 7.90 11.02
N LEU A 579 -27.21 8.13 11.42
CA LEU A 579 -26.93 8.83 12.69
C LEU A 579 -27.53 10.24 12.74
N PRO A 580 -27.44 11.07 11.68
CA PRO A 580 -28.11 12.37 11.63
C PRO A 580 -29.64 12.31 11.79
N GLN A 581 -30.33 11.34 11.18
CA GLN A 581 -31.79 11.20 11.33
C GLN A 581 -32.23 10.93 12.77
N TYR A 582 -31.36 10.32 13.57
CA TYR A 582 -31.57 10.08 15.00
C TYR A 582 -30.92 11.15 15.90
N GLY A 583 -30.19 12.11 15.32
CA GLY A 583 -29.43 13.12 16.05
C GLY A 583 -28.27 12.55 16.87
N LEU A 584 -27.78 11.37 16.50
CA LEU A 584 -26.70 10.65 17.19
C LEU A 584 -25.31 11.10 16.70
N ASP A 585 -25.22 11.75 15.55
CA ASP A 585 -24.00 12.26 14.92
C ASP A 585 -23.23 13.27 15.78
N LYS A 586 -23.90 13.87 16.78
CA LYS A 586 -23.29 14.78 17.77
C LYS A 586 -22.66 14.07 18.96
N GLU A 587 -23.11 12.86 19.27
CA GLU A 587 -22.70 12.09 20.44
C GLU A 587 -21.80 10.90 20.09
N TYR A 588 -21.96 10.35 18.89
CA TYR A 588 -21.27 9.17 18.42
C TYR A 588 -20.49 9.45 17.14
N LYS A 589 -19.21 9.09 17.16
CA LYS A 589 -18.41 8.97 15.95
C LYS A 589 -18.39 7.53 15.48
N VAL A 590 -18.59 7.30 14.19
CA VAL A 590 -18.37 5.98 13.60
C VAL A 590 -16.86 5.75 13.53
N LEU A 591 -16.37 4.71 14.20
CA LEU A 591 -15.00 4.25 14.11
C LEU A 591 -14.87 3.36 12.87
N ASP A 592 -14.13 3.82 11.87
CA ASP A 592 -13.75 3.00 10.72
C ASP A 592 -12.84 1.86 11.19
N SER A 593 -13.13 0.64 10.74
CA SER A 593 -12.42 -0.58 11.12
C SER A 593 -12.42 -1.56 9.93
N SER A 594 -12.01 -2.80 10.14
CA SER A 594 -12.41 -3.93 9.31
C SER A 594 -13.45 -4.78 10.06
N THR A 595 -14.15 -5.66 9.37
CA THR A 595 -15.05 -6.65 9.96
C THR A 595 -14.36 -7.48 11.05
N PRO A 596 -13.15 -8.04 10.83
CA PRO A 596 -12.38 -8.68 11.90
C PRO A 596 -12.04 -7.74 13.08
N GLY A 597 -11.75 -6.48 12.80
CA GLY A 597 -11.47 -5.47 13.83
C GLY A 597 -12.70 -5.15 14.68
N MET A 598 -13.87 -5.06 14.05
CA MET A 598 -15.17 -4.85 14.71
C MET A 598 -15.50 -6.04 15.61
N LEU A 599 -15.39 -7.26 15.09
CA LEU A 599 -15.61 -8.49 15.85
C LEU A 599 -14.64 -8.62 17.03
N ALA A 600 -13.39 -8.22 16.86
CA ALA A 600 -12.40 -8.23 17.94
C ALA A 600 -12.74 -7.22 19.05
N GLU A 601 -13.24 -6.03 18.72
CA GLU A 601 -13.77 -5.06 19.69
C GLU A 601 -15.02 -5.61 20.40
N LEU A 602 -15.97 -6.19 19.65
CA LEU A 602 -17.17 -6.82 20.19
C LEU A 602 -16.81 -7.90 21.21
N LYS A 603 -15.93 -8.83 20.83
CA LYS A 603 -15.44 -9.92 21.69
C LYS A 603 -14.80 -9.40 22.97
N ARG A 604 -13.96 -8.36 22.87
CA ARG A 604 -13.32 -7.71 24.05
C ARG A 604 -14.35 -7.09 24.98
N ALA A 605 -15.32 -6.36 24.43
CA ALA A 605 -16.37 -5.71 25.21
C ALA A 605 -17.29 -6.74 25.88
N TYR A 606 -17.69 -7.78 25.13
CA TYR A 606 -18.55 -8.86 25.58
C TYR A 606 -17.93 -9.64 26.75
N ALA A 607 -16.64 -9.96 26.66
CA ALA A 607 -15.90 -10.63 27.73
C ALA A 607 -15.84 -9.81 29.04
N LYS A 608 -15.82 -8.48 28.93
CA LYS A 608 -15.78 -7.56 30.07
C LYS A 608 -17.16 -7.07 30.53
N LYS A 609 -18.23 -7.45 29.82
CA LYS A 609 -19.58 -6.89 30.00
C LYS A 609 -19.61 -5.36 29.90
N GLU A 610 -18.76 -4.78 29.04
CA GLU A 610 -18.77 -3.34 28.73
C GLU A 610 -19.80 -3.04 27.63
N PRO A 611 -20.53 -1.91 27.67
CA PRO A 611 -21.38 -1.49 26.56
C PRO A 611 -20.55 -1.24 25.29
N VAL A 612 -21.04 -1.76 24.17
CA VAL A 612 -20.49 -1.52 22.83
C VAL A 612 -21.64 -1.47 21.83
N ALA A 613 -21.56 -0.54 20.88
CA ALA A 613 -22.46 -0.47 19.74
C ALA A 613 -21.62 -0.75 18.49
N VAL A 614 -22.05 -1.74 17.71
CA VAL A 614 -21.36 -2.16 16.49
C VAL A 614 -22.31 -2.11 15.31
N LEU A 615 -21.79 -1.82 14.12
CA LEU A 615 -22.51 -2.07 12.87
C LEU A 615 -22.45 -3.58 12.58
N LEU A 616 -23.60 -4.19 12.34
CA LEU A 616 -23.76 -5.62 12.08
C LEU A 616 -24.89 -5.84 11.06
N TRP A 617 -25.06 -7.08 10.59
CA TRP A 617 -26.08 -7.41 9.59
C TRP A 617 -26.65 -8.80 9.82
N THR A 618 -27.80 -9.06 9.22
CA THR A 618 -28.51 -10.33 9.29
C THR A 618 -28.62 -10.94 7.89
N PRO A 619 -28.22 -12.21 7.69
CA PRO A 619 -27.73 -13.16 8.69
C PRO A 619 -26.27 -12.87 9.09
N HIS A 620 -25.90 -13.24 10.30
CA HIS A 620 -24.50 -13.24 10.74
C HIS A 620 -24.36 -14.12 11.98
N TRP A 621 -23.37 -15.01 11.97
CA TRP A 621 -23.06 -15.93 13.08
C TRP A 621 -22.92 -15.26 14.46
N ALA A 622 -22.51 -13.99 14.52
CA ALA A 622 -22.29 -13.25 15.75
C ALA A 622 -23.56 -13.14 16.63
N TYR A 623 -24.76 -13.19 16.03
CA TYR A 623 -26.01 -13.22 16.79
C TYR A 623 -26.27 -14.53 17.55
N ASN A 624 -25.68 -15.63 17.08
CA ASN A 624 -25.77 -16.94 17.72
C ASN A 624 -24.68 -17.12 18.78
N GLU A 625 -23.46 -16.62 18.52
CA GLU A 625 -22.35 -16.70 19.47
C GLU A 625 -22.50 -15.69 20.62
N TYR A 626 -22.88 -14.46 20.30
CA TYR A 626 -23.06 -13.38 21.26
C TYR A 626 -24.55 -13.13 21.43
N GLY A 627 -25.04 -13.12 22.67
CA GLY A 627 -26.38 -12.62 22.96
C GLY A 627 -26.45 -11.13 22.59
N MET A 628 -27.05 -10.82 21.44
CA MET A 628 -27.08 -9.46 20.87
C MET A 628 -28.53 -8.97 20.70
N THR A 629 -28.73 -7.68 20.89
CA THR A 629 -29.96 -6.94 20.61
C THR A 629 -29.78 -6.11 19.35
N LYS A 630 -30.56 -6.43 18.30
CA LYS A 630 -30.70 -5.61 17.09
C LYS A 630 -31.47 -4.35 17.46
N LEU A 631 -30.86 -3.18 17.29
CA LEU A 631 -31.56 -1.93 17.59
C LEU A 631 -32.59 -1.66 16.50
N LYS A 632 -33.85 -1.47 16.91
CA LYS A 632 -34.92 -1.13 15.97
C LYS A 632 -34.64 0.23 15.32
N ASP A 633 -34.83 0.28 14.01
CA ASP A 633 -34.78 1.49 13.18
C ASP A 633 -36.22 1.89 12.75
N PRO A 634 -37.01 2.52 13.64
CA PRO A 634 -38.39 2.89 13.32
C PRO A 634 -38.53 3.87 12.15
N LYS A 635 -37.48 4.66 11.85
CA LYS A 635 -37.42 5.60 10.71
C LYS A 635 -37.01 4.91 9.41
N LYS A 636 -36.61 3.63 9.45
CA LYS A 636 -36.13 2.87 8.29
C LYS A 636 -34.99 3.60 7.56
N ALA A 637 -34.09 4.22 8.33
CA ALA A 637 -32.95 4.96 7.80
C ALA A 637 -31.94 4.05 7.08
N PHE A 638 -31.84 2.77 7.46
CA PHE A 638 -31.08 1.75 6.73
C PHE A 638 -31.83 1.19 5.52
N GLY A 639 -33.16 1.32 5.47
CA GLY A 639 -34.02 0.72 4.44
C GLY A 639 -35.02 -0.29 5.01
N ASP A 640 -35.80 -0.92 4.14
CA ASP A 640 -36.79 -1.95 4.50
C ASP A 640 -36.21 -3.36 4.59
N GLY A 641 -34.89 -3.48 4.45
CA GLY A 641 -34.17 -4.74 4.30
C GLY A 641 -33.84 -5.04 2.85
N ASP A 642 -32.77 -5.79 2.67
CA ASP A 642 -32.26 -6.19 1.37
C ASP A 642 -32.58 -7.66 1.09
N ARG A 643 -32.16 -8.09 -0.09
CA ARG A 643 -31.95 -9.48 -0.42
C ARG A 643 -30.53 -9.61 -0.98
N LEU A 644 -29.98 -10.82 -0.92
CA LEU A 644 -28.71 -11.13 -1.57
C LEU A 644 -28.99 -11.61 -2.97
N HIS A 645 -28.31 -11.00 -3.93
CA HIS A 645 -28.48 -11.22 -5.36
C HIS A 645 -27.20 -11.69 -6.02
N THR A 646 -27.34 -12.64 -6.95
CA THR A 646 -26.27 -12.95 -7.90
C THR A 646 -26.28 -11.91 -9.00
N ILE A 647 -25.18 -11.16 -9.13
CA ILE A 647 -25.03 -10.08 -10.11
C ILE A 647 -23.91 -10.47 -11.05
N ALA A 648 -24.16 -10.33 -12.34
CA ALA A 648 -23.24 -10.74 -13.38
C ALA A 648 -23.00 -9.64 -14.41
N SER A 649 -21.94 -9.81 -15.20
CA SER A 649 -21.68 -8.98 -16.36
C SER A 649 -22.82 -9.07 -17.38
N LYS A 650 -22.95 -8.08 -18.27
CA LYS A 650 -24.03 -8.11 -19.27
C LYS A 650 -23.97 -9.32 -20.20
N ALA A 651 -22.76 -9.79 -20.52
CA ALA A 651 -22.54 -10.91 -21.44
C ALA A 651 -22.71 -12.27 -20.76
N PHE A 652 -22.76 -12.32 -19.42
CA PHE A 652 -22.77 -13.55 -18.65
C PHE A 652 -23.87 -14.55 -19.07
N PRO A 653 -25.15 -14.16 -19.25
CA PRO A 653 -26.19 -15.12 -19.65
C PRO A 653 -25.96 -15.78 -21.00
N GLU A 654 -25.32 -15.06 -21.92
CA GLU A 654 -24.97 -15.60 -23.25
C GLU A 654 -23.70 -16.45 -23.17
N GLN A 655 -22.78 -16.12 -22.29
CA GLN A 655 -21.53 -16.83 -22.11
C GLN A 655 -21.71 -18.12 -21.31
N TYR A 656 -22.51 -18.12 -20.26
CA TYR A 656 -22.72 -19.26 -19.35
C TYR A 656 -24.21 -19.56 -19.16
N PRO A 657 -24.93 -20.01 -20.21
CA PRO A 657 -26.35 -20.30 -20.13
C PRO A 657 -26.73 -21.35 -19.08
N GLN A 658 -25.89 -22.37 -18.84
CA GLN A 658 -26.14 -23.38 -17.80
C GLN A 658 -25.90 -22.81 -16.41
N LEU A 659 -24.77 -22.12 -16.17
CA LEU A 659 -24.55 -21.42 -14.89
C LEU A 659 -25.67 -20.42 -14.58
N THR A 660 -26.13 -19.69 -15.59
CA THR A 660 -27.24 -18.73 -15.42
C THR A 660 -28.51 -19.41 -14.93
N LYS A 661 -28.79 -20.64 -15.38
CA LYS A 661 -29.93 -21.42 -14.90
C LYS A 661 -29.72 -21.82 -13.43
N TRP A 662 -28.56 -22.38 -13.09
CA TRP A 662 -28.25 -22.80 -11.73
C TRP A 662 -28.25 -21.64 -10.74
N PHE A 663 -27.60 -20.52 -11.07
CA PHE A 663 -27.54 -19.33 -10.22
C PHE A 663 -28.89 -18.65 -10.04
N LYS A 664 -29.79 -18.76 -11.03
CA LYS A 664 -31.15 -18.25 -10.91
C LYS A 664 -32.01 -19.06 -9.94
N ASP A 665 -31.78 -20.37 -9.88
CA ASP A 665 -32.47 -21.29 -8.98
C ASP A 665 -31.72 -21.47 -7.64
N PHE A 666 -30.63 -20.72 -7.42
CA PHE A 666 -29.83 -20.75 -6.21
C PHE A 666 -30.64 -20.23 -5.02
N GLU A 667 -30.74 -21.01 -3.95
CA GLU A 667 -31.31 -20.57 -2.68
C GLU A 667 -30.64 -21.31 -1.52
N LEU A 668 -30.36 -20.59 -0.42
CA LEU A 668 -29.98 -21.19 0.85
C LEU A 668 -31.01 -20.85 1.93
N THR A 669 -31.35 -21.83 2.76
CA THR A 669 -32.11 -21.56 3.99
C THR A 669 -31.20 -20.93 5.05
N GLU A 670 -31.79 -20.20 6.00
CA GLU A 670 -31.06 -19.63 7.15
C GLU A 670 -30.22 -20.68 7.89
N LYS A 671 -30.75 -21.90 8.05
CA LYS A 671 -30.02 -23.00 8.68
C LYS A 671 -28.81 -23.44 7.87
N GLN A 672 -28.93 -23.47 6.53
CA GLN A 672 -27.83 -23.85 5.65
C GLN A 672 -26.74 -22.78 5.64
N LEU A 673 -27.11 -21.53 5.38
CA LEU A 673 -26.16 -20.41 5.35
C LEU A 673 -25.46 -20.22 6.70
N GLY A 674 -26.22 -20.15 7.80
CA GLY A 674 -25.63 -20.03 9.13
C GLY A 674 -24.80 -21.25 9.53
N GLY A 675 -25.19 -22.46 9.12
CA GLY A 675 -24.38 -23.67 9.32
C GLY A 675 -23.05 -23.62 8.58
N LEU A 676 -23.06 -23.09 7.35
CA LEU A 676 -21.87 -22.95 6.51
C LEU A 676 -20.92 -21.89 7.04
N GLU A 677 -21.42 -20.70 7.38
CA GLU A 677 -20.65 -19.63 8.03
C GLU A 677 -19.97 -20.12 9.31
N ASN A 678 -20.69 -20.87 10.15
CA ASN A 678 -20.14 -21.42 11.38
C ASN A 678 -18.99 -22.41 11.11
N GLU A 679 -19.11 -23.26 10.08
CA GLU A 679 -18.06 -24.23 9.76
C GLU A 679 -16.81 -23.54 9.19
N ILE A 680 -16.99 -22.51 8.36
CA ILE A 680 -15.90 -21.64 7.86
C ILE A 680 -15.19 -20.97 9.03
N GLN A 681 -15.96 -20.36 9.95
CA GLN A 681 -15.39 -19.67 11.10
C GLN A 681 -14.63 -20.61 12.05
N LYS A 682 -15.10 -21.85 12.21
CA LYS A 682 -14.47 -22.88 13.04
C LYS A 682 -13.12 -23.34 12.49
N HIS A 683 -12.98 -23.40 11.16
CA HIS A 683 -11.70 -23.72 10.52
C HIS A 683 -10.75 -22.52 10.49
N GLY A 684 -11.31 -21.30 10.42
CA GLY A 684 -10.56 -20.06 10.43
C GLY A 684 -10.14 -19.60 9.03
N ALA A 685 -9.71 -18.35 8.94
CA ALA A 685 -9.34 -17.70 7.69
C ALA A 685 -8.21 -18.44 6.95
N GLY A 686 -8.35 -18.61 5.64
CA GLY A 686 -7.44 -19.35 4.77
C GLY A 686 -7.72 -20.85 4.68
N HIS A 687 -8.80 -21.32 5.30
CA HIS A 687 -9.27 -22.71 5.27
C HIS A 687 -10.73 -22.85 4.78
N GLU A 688 -11.18 -21.91 3.95
CA GLU A 688 -12.56 -21.83 3.47
C GLU A 688 -12.94 -23.06 2.63
N GLU A 689 -12.03 -23.55 1.77
CA GLU A 689 -12.27 -24.74 0.94
C GLU A 689 -12.44 -26.01 1.78
N GLU A 690 -11.59 -26.21 2.79
CA GLU A 690 -11.71 -27.37 3.69
C GLU A 690 -13.02 -27.29 4.50
N ALA A 691 -13.39 -26.09 4.94
CA ALA A 691 -14.62 -25.87 5.69
C ALA A 691 -15.88 -26.11 4.86
N VAL A 692 -15.94 -25.58 3.63
CA VAL A 692 -17.06 -25.82 2.70
C VAL A 692 -17.17 -27.31 2.41
N LYS A 693 -16.06 -27.98 2.17
CA LYS A 693 -16.06 -29.43 1.91
C LYS A 693 -16.59 -30.21 3.12
N ALA A 694 -16.12 -29.90 4.32
CA ALA A 694 -16.61 -30.52 5.55
C ALA A 694 -18.12 -30.29 5.74
N TRP A 695 -18.60 -29.08 5.46
CA TRP A 695 -20.02 -28.76 5.52
C TRP A 695 -20.84 -29.51 4.45
N MET A 696 -20.31 -29.66 3.22
CA MET A 696 -20.97 -30.44 2.16
C MET A 696 -21.04 -31.93 2.49
N ASP A 697 -20.02 -32.49 3.15
CA ASP A 697 -20.05 -33.87 3.64
C ASP A 697 -21.18 -34.10 4.67
N GLU A 698 -21.48 -33.09 5.49
CA GLU A 698 -22.61 -33.10 6.44
C GLU A 698 -23.96 -32.78 5.79
N ASN A 699 -23.97 -32.25 4.56
CA ASN A 699 -25.16 -31.87 3.78
C ASN A 699 -25.17 -32.59 2.41
N PRO A 700 -25.24 -33.94 2.39
CA PRO A 700 -25.13 -34.71 1.16
C PRO A 700 -26.25 -34.37 0.17
N GLY A 701 -25.89 -34.24 -1.12
CA GLY A 701 -26.81 -33.89 -2.20
C GLY A 701 -27.02 -32.40 -2.42
N ILE A 702 -26.37 -31.53 -1.64
CA ILE A 702 -26.44 -30.07 -1.86
C ILE A 702 -25.87 -29.68 -3.23
N ALA A 703 -24.76 -30.28 -3.67
CA ALA A 703 -24.18 -30.03 -4.99
C ALA A 703 -25.13 -30.42 -6.13
N ASP A 704 -25.85 -31.54 -6.00
CA ASP A 704 -26.84 -31.98 -6.99
C ASP A 704 -28.09 -31.10 -6.99
N THR A 705 -28.42 -30.51 -5.85
CA THR A 705 -29.53 -29.56 -5.72
C THR A 705 -29.20 -28.23 -6.39
N LEU A 706 -27.98 -27.70 -6.15
CA LEU A 706 -27.52 -26.43 -6.71
C LEU A 706 -27.16 -26.53 -8.19
N ALA A 707 -26.51 -27.62 -8.59
CA ALA A 707 -26.09 -27.89 -9.96
C ALA A 707 -26.49 -29.32 -10.39
N PRO A 708 -27.75 -29.54 -10.78
CA PRO A 708 -28.21 -30.82 -11.33
C PRO A 708 -27.43 -31.19 -12.60
N GLN A 709 -27.04 -32.47 -12.72
CA GLN A 709 -26.28 -33.01 -13.86
C GLN A 709 -27.05 -33.01 -15.19
#